data_AF-A0A948D3C6-F1
#
_entry.id   AF-A0A948D3C6-F1
#
_cell.length_a   1.000
_cell.length_b   1.000
_cell.length_c   1.000
_cell.angle_alpha   90.00
_cell.angle_beta   90.00
_cell.angle_gamma   90.00
#
_symmetry.space_group_name_H-M   'P 1'
#
loop_
_entity.id
_entity.type
_entity.pdbx_description
1 polymer ?
#
loop_
_entity_poly.entity_id
_entity_poly.type
_entity_poly.pdbx_seq_one_letter_code
_entity_poly.pdbx_strand_id
1 'polypeptide(L)'
;MAKKKQRASKARAPSAAQQGAVKNSEISPEALRSIWRGIEKSEWMAFLQKNHPTGKWSWTRDGIQGCCPFHDEKSPSFKINFDRCQAKCFGCNAYFWNPIEFYAKVSDPPRTYVDALLDIKTTYKPASLPNRVIKHLTTLDRHRRMKNILHHVMNSELVDAVSMAATDPNLGYAKQAVDYLLRRRKLPLYYQHMPIGVMPPLLRLQQKMTAYCQARNEDLTLVQDMREYFKPFEEDTIWIGSLVFFYGASPGQVSRLKLLQIPPETTPGMFRPDAVKPKKMTLYVLDDLEPALGVLGLYGVPAYQAALATKYAKVFTFVEGEFDALTLIGQQYEADRHNFMVFAGGGSGHDGVDLLANYGFEECRLVTDHDLTGQTELVKGILNKTRAIACRIFIWPQSLHSLDPNNPKTDPDQAVFEHGFDAVEDAFKDESNFKMPHKWALEKADVEMSSVAPDDVRRLTAMAAEWGLYVTNAAERHKYITDVAERYKIPPGPIATEVLSDDDSETAFIQRITDTLASRFIVMGKVLINNRYAYRCWHKASHSMVNIPIGDSRALLGVIESAEGKNLLKFILEDVGEPGFEEIRFEDEEDQVYLLRTERYLNYVRTAVPGLGAFVPSPGEAYHVNTGCHAFKPNADNPDQPFMMRIVSGVNMFRVEYPTALGDRAVFRKCEGPRDGEVLVLTNENHIPREIHPQYRDEESLNKPPSRTIKEMYDLVYDIINTGWRFKNHETVCELLTALVLLVPVADAVDRVPVVMFTGDQSSGKTSLVGGLFGREALPRIGLLQNTTYMANYTQAGVRQSMNCSTLALCLDEFEDKGGNDRVSIRVREVLTMLRGLANDVAITRYGTASGQAQLTRLRFPVLAAGIFGLRDPADLSRFILIEMHRDLSRANPETSIISKFGEATIADIRNELPRLMYHNANLLYEEHNRIKAEFSSGGPCAHLLDKDINLTRTREMFYGLMAVMRLAGRDDKQFLVKYFVDFRMVLERLSTVSVSNDLFNEIYNTPAIAIPSVSVAGATDMMNVNRILMDGKGDLMNAKGWGLYYHAERQWLLVHWPTAAPCLLARSAQFQGATPGYLKSQAARSDIHLADKNVLESGVLDEPEVRSVLGTIQAAHISVYDIRRFLIYSAKANAPRPGMALKGREVSFLADHPEFKDRIARAKFATPPSPSSAVKTEEEGADAARTTGTSDPEPGDNDGFDY
;
A
#
# COMPACT_ATOMS: atom_id res chain seq x y z
N MET A 1 59.35 -63.87 -30.41
CA MET A 1 59.32 -65.14 -29.63
C MET A 1 59.13 -64.76 -28.16
N ALA A 2 58.33 -65.37 -27.30
CA ALA A 2 57.22 -66.32 -27.40
C ALA A 2 56.60 -66.42 -25.98
N LYS A 3 55.27 -66.51 -25.88
CA LYS A 3 54.48 -67.20 -24.82
C LYS A 3 54.55 -66.59 -23.39
N LYS A 4 53.52 -66.62 -22.54
CA LYS A 4 52.27 -67.38 -22.49
C LYS A 4 51.32 -66.68 -21.50
N LYS A 5 50.09 -66.38 -21.93
CA LYS A 5 48.95 -66.05 -21.06
C LYS A 5 48.40 -67.33 -20.42
N GLN A 6 48.27 -67.34 -19.09
CA GLN A 6 47.29 -68.16 -18.38
C GLN A 6 46.66 -67.29 -17.29
N ARG A 7 45.41 -66.86 -17.51
CA ARG A 7 44.53 -66.34 -16.47
C ARG A 7 43.33 -67.27 -16.40
N ALA A 8 43.15 -67.88 -15.23
CA ALA A 8 41.95 -68.62 -14.86
C ALA A 8 40.74 -67.67 -14.86
N SER A 9 39.68 -68.07 -15.56
CA SER A 9 38.39 -67.38 -15.60
C SER A 9 37.64 -67.59 -14.29
N LYS A 10 37.71 -66.61 -13.37
CA LYS A 10 36.66 -66.41 -12.37
C LYS A 10 35.53 -65.60 -13.03
N ALA A 11 34.33 -66.19 -13.04
CA ALA A 11 33.11 -65.58 -13.50
C ALA A 11 32.90 -64.21 -12.84
N ARG A 12 32.89 -63.16 -13.66
CA ARG A 12 32.52 -61.80 -13.27
C ARG A 12 31.01 -61.71 -13.44
N ALA A 13 30.30 -61.41 -12.36
CA ALA A 13 28.89 -61.04 -12.42
C ALA A 13 28.73 -59.84 -13.39
N PRO A 14 27.70 -59.83 -14.25
CA PRO A 14 27.54 -58.79 -15.24
C PRO A 14 27.31 -57.43 -14.56
N SER A 15 28.09 -56.44 -14.98
CA SER A 15 27.94 -55.04 -14.61
C SER A 15 26.61 -54.48 -15.11
N ALA A 16 26.03 -53.54 -14.36
CA ALA A 16 24.79 -52.81 -14.63
C ALA A 16 24.71 -52.12 -16.02
N ALA A 17 25.79 -52.13 -16.82
CA ALA A 17 25.83 -51.63 -18.19
C ALA A 17 25.27 -52.59 -19.26
N GLN A 18 24.60 -53.69 -18.86
CA GLN A 18 23.93 -54.63 -19.77
C GLN A 18 22.40 -54.69 -19.60
N GLN A 19 21.78 -53.70 -18.93
CA GLN A 19 20.37 -53.42 -19.18
C GLN A 19 20.29 -52.59 -20.45
N GLY A 20 20.23 -53.30 -21.57
CA GLY A 20 20.16 -52.71 -22.90
C GLY A 20 19.04 -51.69 -22.99
N ALA A 21 19.36 -50.58 -23.65
CA ALA A 21 18.39 -49.65 -24.20
C ALA A 21 17.38 -50.41 -25.06
N VAL A 22 16.27 -50.82 -24.47
CA VAL A 22 15.08 -51.20 -25.21
C VAL A 22 14.48 -49.89 -25.70
N LYS A 23 14.62 -49.62 -27.01
CA LYS A 23 13.87 -48.58 -27.71
C LYS A 23 12.38 -48.88 -27.63
N ASN A 24 11.74 -48.61 -26.50
CA ASN A 24 10.29 -48.62 -26.40
C ASN A 24 9.78 -47.28 -26.91
N SER A 25 8.94 -47.36 -27.94
CA SER A 25 8.24 -46.23 -28.54
C SER A 25 7.27 -45.63 -27.52
N GLU A 26 7.73 -44.63 -26.78
CA GLU A 26 6.95 -43.87 -25.81
C GLU A 26 5.69 -43.30 -26.48
N ILE A 27 4.52 -43.60 -25.92
CA ILE A 27 3.35 -42.73 -26.09
C ILE A 27 3.46 -41.70 -24.97
N SER A 28 3.80 -40.46 -25.31
CA SER A 28 3.84 -39.37 -24.33
C SER A 28 2.41 -39.01 -23.87
N PRO A 29 2.23 -38.45 -22.66
CA PRO A 29 0.97 -37.83 -22.22
C PRO A 29 0.37 -36.87 -23.26
N GLU A 30 1.22 -36.27 -24.09
CA GLU A 30 0.83 -35.39 -25.18
C GLU A 30 0.01 -36.09 -26.26
N ALA A 31 0.22 -37.40 -26.49
CA ALA A 31 -0.57 -38.19 -27.43
C ALA A 31 -2.00 -38.51 -26.93
N LEU A 32 -2.23 -38.53 -25.62
CA LEU A 32 -3.59 -38.60 -25.06
C LEU A 32 -4.24 -37.20 -25.02
N ARG A 33 -3.47 -36.14 -24.75
CA ARG A 33 -3.95 -34.75 -24.82
C ARG A 33 -4.28 -34.31 -26.24
N SER A 34 -3.56 -34.80 -27.24
CA SER A 34 -3.87 -34.53 -28.64
C SER A 34 -5.25 -35.04 -29.04
N ILE A 35 -5.84 -36.01 -28.33
CA ILE A 35 -7.22 -36.46 -28.56
C ILE A 35 -8.22 -35.40 -28.06
N TRP A 36 -7.99 -34.80 -26.88
CA TRP A 36 -8.83 -33.69 -26.39
C TRP A 36 -8.83 -32.49 -27.35
N ARG A 37 -7.66 -32.19 -27.95
CA ARG A 37 -7.48 -31.08 -28.90
C ARG A 37 -7.84 -31.42 -30.34
N GLY A 38 -7.74 -32.70 -30.70
CA GLY A 38 -7.88 -33.20 -32.08
C GLY A 38 -9.30 -33.56 -32.47
N ILE A 39 -10.22 -33.66 -31.50
CA ILE A 39 -11.67 -33.72 -31.73
C ILE A 39 -12.20 -32.30 -31.63
N GLU A 40 -13.03 -31.86 -32.58
CA GLU A 40 -13.55 -30.49 -32.54
C GLU A 40 -14.43 -30.28 -31.30
N LYS A 41 -14.38 -29.07 -30.72
CA LYS A 41 -15.17 -28.75 -29.51
C LYS A 41 -16.68 -29.00 -29.75
N SER A 42 -17.15 -28.69 -30.95
CA SER A 42 -18.54 -28.92 -31.42
C SER A 42 -18.92 -30.40 -31.38
N GLU A 43 -17.99 -31.30 -31.71
CA GLU A 43 -18.19 -32.74 -31.72
C GLU A 43 -18.28 -33.32 -30.30
N TRP A 44 -17.47 -32.79 -29.36
CA TRP A 44 -17.62 -33.11 -27.93
C TRP A 44 -18.99 -32.69 -27.37
N MET A 45 -19.49 -31.51 -27.76
CA MET A 45 -20.84 -31.06 -27.41
C MET A 45 -21.91 -31.99 -27.98
N ALA A 46 -21.79 -32.38 -29.24
CA ALA A 46 -22.72 -33.31 -29.89
C ALA A 46 -22.69 -34.70 -29.24
N PHE A 47 -21.51 -35.20 -28.86
CA PHE A 47 -21.35 -36.46 -28.12
C PHE A 47 -22.09 -36.43 -26.77
N LEU A 48 -21.92 -35.34 -26.01
CA LEU A 48 -22.58 -35.14 -24.72
C LEU A 48 -24.10 -35.03 -24.85
N GLN A 49 -24.59 -34.28 -25.84
CA GLN A 49 -26.02 -34.13 -26.09
C GLN A 49 -26.67 -35.44 -26.57
N LYS A 50 -25.94 -36.27 -27.31
CA LYS A 50 -26.40 -37.58 -27.77
C LYS A 50 -26.51 -38.59 -26.62
N ASN A 51 -25.47 -38.71 -25.80
CA ASN A 51 -25.41 -39.75 -24.76
C ASN A 51 -26.01 -39.30 -23.42
N HIS A 52 -26.16 -38.00 -23.20
CA HIS A 52 -26.78 -37.46 -21.99
C HIS A 52 -27.66 -36.23 -22.31
N PRO A 53 -28.80 -36.43 -23.00
CA PRO A 53 -29.64 -35.33 -23.52
C PRO A 53 -30.27 -34.46 -22.43
N THR A 54 -30.45 -35.00 -21.22
CA THR A 54 -30.99 -34.29 -20.05
C THR A 54 -29.96 -33.39 -19.37
N GLY A 55 -28.69 -33.42 -19.81
CA GLY A 55 -27.57 -32.73 -19.20
C GLY A 55 -27.56 -31.21 -19.31
N LYS A 56 -28.52 -30.55 -19.97
CA LYS A 56 -28.58 -29.07 -20.11
C LYS A 56 -27.23 -28.44 -20.53
N TRP A 57 -26.58 -29.04 -21.51
CA TRP A 57 -25.23 -28.66 -21.95
C TRP A 57 -25.17 -27.25 -22.56
N SER A 58 -24.15 -26.48 -22.20
CA SER A 58 -23.92 -25.10 -22.67
C SER A 58 -22.42 -24.78 -22.79
N TRP A 59 -22.09 -23.76 -23.56
CA TRP A 59 -20.72 -23.30 -23.77
C TRP A 59 -20.21 -22.40 -22.62
N THR A 60 -18.93 -22.50 -22.31
CA THR A 60 -18.19 -21.56 -21.45
C THR A 60 -17.00 -20.94 -22.20
N ARG A 61 -16.34 -19.95 -21.59
CA ARG A 61 -15.14 -19.32 -22.17
C ARG A 61 -14.03 -20.33 -22.47
N ASP A 62 -13.93 -21.36 -21.64
CA ASP A 62 -12.84 -22.35 -21.59
C ASP A 62 -13.27 -23.78 -21.99
N GLY A 63 -14.56 -24.01 -22.28
CA GLY A 63 -15.05 -25.30 -22.76
C GLY A 63 -16.57 -25.50 -22.68
N ILE A 64 -17.02 -26.62 -22.10
CA ILE A 64 -18.43 -27.05 -22.04
C ILE A 64 -18.85 -27.22 -20.57
N GLN A 65 -20.11 -26.90 -20.24
CA GLN A 65 -20.69 -27.20 -18.92
C GLN A 65 -22.11 -27.79 -19.01
N GLY A 66 -22.50 -28.64 -18.06
CA GLY A 66 -23.83 -29.26 -17.97
C GLY A 66 -24.03 -30.02 -16.65
N CYS A 67 -25.18 -30.68 -16.51
CA CYS A 67 -25.45 -31.61 -15.42
C CYS A 67 -24.68 -32.91 -15.65
N CYS A 68 -24.16 -33.48 -14.57
CA CYS A 68 -23.28 -34.62 -14.57
C CYS A 68 -23.92 -35.90 -15.12
N PRO A 69 -23.24 -36.64 -16.01
CA PRO A 69 -23.69 -37.96 -16.46
C PRO A 69 -23.61 -39.07 -15.39
N PHE A 70 -22.97 -38.79 -14.25
CA PHE A 70 -22.60 -39.82 -13.26
C PHE A 70 -23.37 -39.72 -11.93
N HIS A 71 -24.14 -38.65 -11.73
CA HIS A 71 -25.03 -38.51 -10.58
C HIS A 71 -26.19 -37.59 -10.91
N ASP A 72 -27.32 -37.80 -10.23
CA ASP A 72 -28.52 -36.99 -10.43
C ASP A 72 -28.39 -35.61 -9.77
N GLU A 73 -28.40 -34.56 -10.59
CA GLU A 73 -28.40 -33.18 -10.13
C GLU A 73 -29.30 -32.28 -10.99
N LYS A 74 -29.84 -31.22 -10.38
CA LYS A 74 -30.72 -30.26 -11.07
C LYS A 74 -29.96 -29.08 -11.70
N SER A 75 -28.76 -28.81 -11.20
CA SER A 75 -27.89 -27.69 -11.56
C SER A 75 -26.63 -28.19 -12.28
N PRO A 76 -26.14 -27.51 -13.32
CA PRO A 76 -24.90 -27.89 -14.01
C PRO A 76 -23.67 -27.89 -13.09
N SER A 77 -23.08 -29.06 -12.83
CA SER A 77 -21.79 -29.16 -12.13
C SER A 77 -20.70 -29.88 -12.93
N PHE A 78 -20.98 -30.40 -14.12
CA PHE A 78 -20.00 -31.05 -14.98
C PHE A 78 -19.39 -30.06 -15.98
N LYS A 79 -18.06 -30.04 -16.10
CA LYS A 79 -17.32 -29.18 -17.02
C LYS A 79 -16.26 -29.96 -17.80
N ILE A 80 -16.13 -29.66 -19.10
CA ILE A 80 -14.99 -30.05 -19.93
C ILE A 80 -14.19 -28.78 -20.20
N ASN A 81 -12.89 -28.79 -19.91
CA ASN A 81 -11.98 -27.70 -20.21
C ASN A 81 -10.92 -28.20 -21.21
N PHE A 82 -10.90 -27.58 -22.39
CA PHE A 82 -10.05 -28.04 -23.50
C PHE A 82 -8.60 -27.54 -23.37
N ASP A 83 -8.39 -26.35 -22.79
CA ASP A 83 -7.05 -25.81 -22.57
C ASP A 83 -6.28 -26.67 -21.55
N ARG A 84 -7.00 -27.16 -20.53
CA ARG A 84 -6.50 -28.08 -19.51
C ARG A 84 -6.65 -29.56 -19.90
N CYS A 85 -7.26 -29.87 -21.04
CA CYS A 85 -7.46 -31.24 -21.55
C CYS A 85 -8.06 -32.21 -20.51
N GLN A 86 -9.17 -31.81 -19.87
CA GLN A 86 -9.81 -32.61 -18.81
C GLN A 86 -11.33 -32.40 -18.72
N ALA A 87 -12.03 -33.38 -18.18
CA ALA A 87 -13.45 -33.32 -17.81
C ALA A 87 -13.66 -33.58 -16.31
N LYS A 88 -14.57 -32.83 -15.67
CA LYS A 88 -14.70 -32.80 -14.21
C LYS A 88 -16.11 -32.46 -13.75
N CYS A 89 -16.65 -33.23 -12.81
CA CYS A 89 -17.84 -32.92 -12.05
C CYS A 89 -17.50 -32.23 -10.73
N PHE A 90 -18.15 -31.12 -10.40
CA PHE A 90 -18.02 -30.42 -9.13
C PHE A 90 -19.02 -30.90 -8.06
N GLY A 91 -20.07 -31.65 -8.43
CA GLY A 91 -20.98 -32.32 -7.50
C GLY A 91 -20.44 -33.66 -6.98
N CYS A 92 -20.27 -34.66 -7.85
CA CYS A 92 -19.83 -36.01 -7.48
C CYS A 92 -18.32 -36.26 -7.61
N ASN A 93 -17.51 -35.23 -7.89
CA ASN A 93 -16.06 -35.31 -8.04
C ASN A 93 -15.53 -36.27 -9.13
N ALA A 94 -16.37 -36.69 -10.07
CA ALA A 94 -15.90 -37.46 -11.23
C ALA A 94 -14.86 -36.64 -12.02
N TYR A 95 -13.69 -37.22 -12.30
CA TYR A 95 -12.57 -36.54 -12.95
C TYR A 95 -11.92 -37.42 -14.02
N PHE A 96 -11.68 -36.85 -15.20
CA PHE A 96 -11.11 -37.54 -16.34
C PHE A 96 -10.07 -36.67 -17.04
N TRP A 97 -8.81 -37.09 -16.95
CA TRP A 97 -7.73 -36.56 -17.78
C TRP A 97 -7.56 -37.38 -19.07
N ASN A 98 -7.93 -38.66 -19.04
CA ASN A 98 -7.89 -39.55 -20.20
C ASN A 98 -9.20 -39.41 -21.00
N PRO A 99 -9.16 -38.88 -22.24
CA PRO A 99 -10.36 -38.66 -23.05
C PRO A 99 -11.05 -39.97 -23.46
N ILE A 100 -10.29 -41.07 -23.56
CA ILE A 100 -10.83 -42.38 -23.93
C ILE A 100 -11.66 -42.95 -22.78
N GLU A 101 -11.15 -42.85 -21.54
CA GLU A 101 -11.88 -43.27 -20.34
C GLU A 101 -13.16 -42.45 -20.14
N PHE A 102 -13.06 -41.13 -20.36
CA PHE A 102 -14.20 -40.25 -20.34
C PHE A 102 -15.26 -40.66 -21.37
N TYR A 103 -14.86 -40.83 -22.63
CA TYR A 103 -15.75 -41.24 -23.71
C TYR A 103 -16.42 -42.59 -23.42
N ALA A 104 -15.64 -43.56 -22.92
CA ALA A 104 -16.11 -44.88 -22.57
C ALA A 104 -17.22 -44.83 -21.51
N LYS A 105 -17.00 -44.04 -20.45
CA LYS A 105 -17.92 -43.94 -19.31
C LYS A 105 -19.17 -43.09 -19.57
N VAL A 106 -19.08 -42.07 -20.44
CA VAL A 106 -20.24 -41.24 -20.81
C VAL A 106 -21.10 -41.87 -21.91
N SER A 107 -20.54 -42.79 -22.70
CA SER A 107 -21.31 -43.50 -23.72
C SER A 107 -22.52 -44.20 -23.10
N ASP A 108 -23.66 -44.18 -23.78
CA ASP A 108 -24.85 -44.95 -23.40
C ASP A 108 -25.23 -45.95 -24.51
N PRO A 109 -25.08 -47.27 -24.30
CA PRO A 109 -24.54 -47.90 -23.10
C PRO A 109 -23.03 -47.65 -22.90
N PRO A 110 -22.51 -47.73 -21.66
CA PRO A 110 -21.08 -47.59 -21.38
C PRO A 110 -20.25 -48.59 -22.18
N ARG A 111 -19.10 -48.12 -22.66
CA ARG A 111 -18.21 -48.89 -23.54
C ARG A 111 -16.97 -49.37 -22.81
N THR A 112 -16.34 -50.41 -23.34
CA THR A 112 -14.99 -50.76 -22.92
C THR A 112 -13.99 -49.69 -23.40
N TYR A 113 -12.83 -49.61 -22.75
CA TYR A 113 -11.76 -48.68 -23.17
C TYR A 113 -11.36 -48.89 -24.64
N VAL A 114 -11.34 -50.16 -25.08
CA VAL A 114 -10.99 -50.54 -26.46
C VAL A 114 -12.06 -50.11 -27.45
N ASP A 115 -13.34 -50.33 -27.13
CA ASP A 115 -14.45 -49.94 -27.99
C ASP A 115 -14.54 -48.41 -28.12
N ALA A 116 -14.29 -47.69 -27.03
CA ALA A 116 -14.22 -46.23 -27.02
C ALA A 116 -13.07 -45.71 -27.88
N LEU A 117 -11.88 -46.30 -27.76
CA LEU A 117 -10.71 -45.93 -28.55
C LEU A 117 -10.92 -46.20 -30.05
N LEU A 118 -11.51 -47.34 -30.39
CA LEU A 118 -11.85 -47.67 -31.78
C LEU A 118 -12.90 -46.72 -32.34
N ASP A 119 -13.95 -46.41 -31.56
CA ASP A 119 -15.02 -45.50 -31.97
C ASP A 119 -14.50 -44.06 -32.16
N ILE A 120 -13.69 -43.55 -31.22
CA ILE A 120 -13.06 -42.23 -31.35
C ILE A 120 -12.27 -42.13 -32.66
N LYS A 121 -11.51 -43.18 -32.98
CA LYS A 121 -10.71 -43.23 -34.19
C LYS A 121 -11.57 -43.28 -35.46
N THR A 122 -12.61 -44.11 -35.48
CA THR A 122 -13.46 -44.26 -36.66
C THR A 122 -14.31 -43.02 -36.90
N THR A 123 -14.81 -42.41 -35.83
CA THR A 123 -15.82 -41.36 -35.87
C THR A 123 -15.19 -39.98 -36.06
N TYR A 124 -14.16 -39.63 -35.28
CA TYR A 124 -13.61 -38.25 -35.27
C TYR A 124 -12.29 -38.11 -36.02
N LYS A 125 -11.62 -39.23 -36.36
CA LYS A 125 -10.33 -39.26 -37.08
C LYS A 125 -9.31 -38.20 -36.59
N PRO A 126 -9.08 -38.05 -35.26
CA PRO A 126 -8.09 -37.08 -34.77
C PRO A 126 -6.73 -37.40 -35.40
N ALA A 127 -6.01 -36.37 -35.86
CA ALA A 127 -4.76 -36.55 -36.60
C ALA A 127 -3.79 -37.49 -35.85
N SER A 128 -3.43 -38.60 -36.52
CA SER A 128 -2.43 -39.63 -36.19
C SER A 128 -2.50 -40.35 -34.82
N LEU A 129 -3.45 -41.28 -34.64
CA LEU A 129 -3.29 -42.44 -33.73
C LEU A 129 -2.94 -43.73 -34.52
N PRO A 130 -1.64 -44.07 -34.68
CA PRO A 130 -1.22 -45.31 -35.34
C PRO A 130 -1.81 -46.56 -34.68
N ASN A 131 -2.04 -47.63 -35.45
CA ASN A 131 -2.49 -48.93 -34.91
C ASN A 131 -1.56 -49.48 -33.80
N ARG A 132 -0.27 -49.19 -33.89
CA ARG A 132 0.73 -49.54 -32.87
C ARG A 132 0.46 -48.84 -31.53
N VAL A 133 0.05 -47.57 -31.58
CA VAL A 133 -0.28 -46.74 -30.40
C VAL A 133 -1.55 -47.27 -29.74
N ILE A 134 -2.55 -47.64 -30.52
CA ILE A 134 -3.81 -48.23 -30.02
C ILE A 134 -3.56 -49.55 -29.31
N LYS A 135 -2.82 -50.46 -29.95
CA LYS A 135 -2.48 -51.76 -29.35
C LYS A 135 -1.73 -51.57 -28.03
N HIS A 136 -0.80 -50.62 -27.99
CA HIS A 136 -0.05 -50.31 -26.77
C HIS A 136 -0.93 -49.68 -25.67
N LEU A 137 -1.81 -48.72 -25.99
CA LEU A 137 -2.74 -48.12 -25.04
C LEU A 137 -3.72 -49.15 -24.45
N THR A 138 -4.22 -50.07 -25.26
CA THR A 138 -5.07 -51.18 -24.80
C THR A 138 -4.32 -52.10 -23.83
N THR A 139 -3.09 -52.50 -24.17
CA THR A 139 -2.26 -53.32 -23.28
C THR A 139 -1.93 -52.59 -21.98
N LEU A 140 -1.64 -51.29 -22.06
CA LEU A 140 -1.31 -50.45 -20.92
C LEU A 140 -2.51 -50.27 -19.95
N ASP A 141 -3.70 -50.01 -20.48
CA ASP A 141 -4.93 -49.86 -19.67
C ASP A 141 -5.25 -51.16 -18.91
N ARG A 142 -5.18 -52.29 -19.61
CA ARG A 142 -5.34 -53.63 -19.02
C ARG A 142 -4.33 -53.89 -17.89
N HIS A 143 -3.06 -53.53 -18.11
CA HIS A 143 -1.99 -53.68 -17.12
C HIS A 143 -2.20 -52.80 -15.88
N ARG A 144 -2.64 -51.54 -16.06
CA ARG A 144 -3.01 -50.65 -14.95
C ARG A 144 -4.23 -51.15 -14.17
N ARG A 145 -5.23 -51.72 -14.87
CA ARG A 145 -6.41 -52.34 -14.25
C ARG A 145 -6.00 -53.49 -13.33
N MET A 146 -5.12 -54.38 -13.80
CA MET A 146 -4.54 -55.45 -12.98
C MET A 146 -3.88 -54.89 -11.71
N LYS A 147 -3.02 -53.86 -11.82
CA LYS A 147 -2.34 -53.24 -10.67
C LYS A 147 -3.28 -52.59 -9.66
N ASN A 148 -4.38 -51.98 -10.12
CA ASN A 148 -5.41 -51.43 -9.24
C ASN A 148 -6.12 -52.54 -8.43
N ILE A 149 -6.39 -53.69 -9.05
CA ILE A 149 -6.96 -54.85 -8.35
C ILE A 149 -5.96 -55.40 -7.33
N LEU A 150 -4.67 -55.48 -7.70
CA LEU A 150 -3.60 -55.87 -6.78
C LEU A 150 -3.53 -54.96 -5.56
N HIS A 151 -3.62 -53.64 -5.75
CA HIS A 151 -3.68 -52.68 -4.65
C HIS A 151 -4.82 -52.98 -3.69
N HIS A 152 -6.04 -53.15 -4.21
CA HIS A 152 -7.20 -53.45 -3.37
C HIS A 152 -7.04 -54.78 -2.62
N VAL A 153 -6.62 -55.84 -3.32
CA VAL A 153 -6.48 -57.17 -2.71
C VAL A 153 -5.40 -57.16 -1.63
N MET A 154 -4.21 -56.66 -1.91
CA MET A 154 -3.10 -56.65 -0.95
C MET A 154 -3.32 -55.70 0.23
N ASN A 155 -4.03 -54.58 0.01
CA ASN A 155 -4.48 -53.70 1.10
C ASN A 155 -5.52 -54.42 1.98
N SER A 156 -6.51 -55.07 1.38
CA SER A 156 -7.52 -55.83 2.14
C SER A 156 -6.90 -56.94 2.99
N GLU A 157 -5.87 -57.62 2.48
CA GLU A 157 -5.13 -58.62 3.24
C GLU A 157 -4.39 -58.03 4.45
N LEU A 158 -3.88 -56.80 4.33
CA LEU A 158 -3.26 -56.09 5.46
C LEU A 158 -4.31 -55.69 6.50
N VAL A 159 -5.46 -55.16 6.07
CA VAL A 159 -6.57 -54.78 6.96
C VAL A 159 -7.12 -56.00 7.71
N ASP A 160 -7.32 -57.12 7.01
CA ASP A 160 -7.73 -58.40 7.61
C ASP A 160 -6.67 -58.88 8.62
N ALA A 161 -5.39 -58.82 8.26
CA ALA A 161 -4.29 -59.23 9.13
C ALA A 161 -4.20 -58.39 10.42
N VAL A 162 -4.42 -57.09 10.34
CA VAL A 162 -4.44 -56.20 11.51
C VAL A 162 -5.51 -56.62 12.53
N SER A 163 -6.66 -57.09 12.03
CA SER A 163 -7.78 -57.50 12.89
C SER A 163 -7.69 -58.95 13.35
N MET A 164 -7.13 -59.86 12.52
CA MET A 164 -7.31 -61.30 12.68
C MET A 164 -6.02 -62.13 12.64
N ALA A 165 -4.82 -61.55 12.42
CA ALA A 165 -3.59 -62.35 12.26
C ALA A 165 -3.18 -63.16 13.50
N ALA A 166 -3.66 -62.80 14.69
CA ALA A 166 -3.44 -63.57 15.91
C ALA A 166 -4.33 -64.83 15.99
N THR A 167 -5.45 -64.85 15.26
CA THR A 167 -6.51 -65.86 15.36
C THR A 167 -6.72 -66.68 14.09
N ASP A 168 -6.39 -66.15 12.91
CA ASP A 168 -6.46 -66.86 11.63
C ASP A 168 -5.07 -67.36 11.19
N PRO A 169 -4.80 -68.68 11.22
CA PRO A 169 -3.53 -69.25 10.77
C PRO A 169 -3.18 -68.89 9.32
N ASN A 170 -4.17 -68.61 8.47
CA ASN A 170 -3.97 -68.29 7.06
C ASN A 170 -3.37 -66.89 6.85
N LEU A 171 -3.36 -66.04 7.87
CA LEU A 171 -2.78 -64.69 7.85
C LEU A 171 -1.44 -64.60 8.60
N GLY A 172 -0.91 -65.73 9.07
CA GLY A 172 0.32 -65.77 9.87
C GLY A 172 1.54 -65.15 9.17
N TYR A 173 1.60 -65.17 7.83
CA TYR A 173 2.68 -64.55 7.06
C TYR A 173 2.73 -63.01 7.18
N ALA A 174 1.60 -62.36 7.49
CA ALA A 174 1.50 -60.91 7.59
C ALA A 174 1.84 -60.38 9.00
N LYS A 175 1.90 -61.27 10.01
CA LYS A 175 2.05 -60.91 11.42
C LYS A 175 3.25 -60.00 11.68
N GLN A 176 4.40 -60.30 11.08
CA GLN A 176 5.61 -59.52 11.28
C GLN A 176 5.48 -58.11 10.70
N ALA A 177 4.81 -57.94 9.55
CA ALA A 177 4.54 -56.62 8.98
C ALA A 177 3.58 -55.82 9.85
N VAL A 178 2.51 -56.46 10.36
CA VAL A 178 1.57 -55.83 11.30
C VAL A 178 2.29 -55.39 12.58
N ASP A 179 3.09 -56.27 13.18
CA ASP A 179 3.86 -55.94 14.39
C ASP A 179 4.87 -54.81 14.14
N TYR A 180 5.47 -54.75 12.96
CA TYR A 180 6.36 -53.66 12.57
C TYR A 180 5.61 -52.31 12.43
N LEU A 181 4.46 -52.29 11.76
CA LEU A 181 3.66 -51.07 11.61
C LEU A 181 3.13 -50.56 12.96
N LEU A 182 2.63 -51.46 13.82
CA LEU A 182 1.99 -51.07 15.08
C LEU A 182 2.98 -50.82 16.21
N ARG A 183 4.01 -51.67 16.38
CA ARG A 183 4.94 -51.58 17.51
C ARG A 183 6.15 -50.70 17.21
N ARG A 184 6.69 -50.77 15.99
CA ARG A 184 7.90 -50.02 15.62
C ARG A 184 7.59 -48.66 15.00
N ARG A 185 6.65 -48.61 14.05
CA ARG A 185 6.24 -47.36 13.36
C ARG A 185 5.11 -46.63 14.07
N LYS A 186 4.33 -47.32 14.92
CA LYS A 186 3.18 -46.76 15.65
C LYS A 186 2.18 -46.04 14.75
N LEU A 187 1.95 -46.56 13.55
CA LEU A 187 0.99 -45.97 12.62
C LEU A 187 -0.46 -46.19 13.07
N PRO A 188 -1.37 -45.24 12.82
CA PRO A 188 -2.80 -45.39 13.07
C PRO A 188 -3.43 -46.55 12.27
N LEU A 189 -4.52 -47.14 12.78
CA LEU A 189 -5.16 -48.36 12.24
C LEU A 189 -5.99 -48.15 10.95
N TYR A 190 -5.93 -46.98 10.31
CA TYR A 190 -6.77 -46.59 9.16
C TYR A 190 -6.23 -47.04 7.79
N TYR A 191 -5.65 -48.25 7.70
CA TYR A 191 -4.95 -48.70 6.50
C TYR A 191 -5.84 -48.83 5.25
N GLN A 192 -7.16 -48.96 5.41
CA GLN A 192 -8.12 -49.11 4.29
C GLN A 192 -8.11 -47.93 3.29
N HIS A 193 -7.60 -46.76 3.70
CA HIS A 193 -7.49 -45.56 2.85
C HIS A 193 -6.05 -45.22 2.47
N MET A 194 -5.08 -46.03 2.92
CA MET A 194 -3.67 -45.78 2.72
C MET A 194 -3.11 -46.59 1.53
N PRO A 195 -2.15 -46.04 0.76
CA PRO A 195 -1.54 -46.71 -0.39
C PRO A 195 -0.49 -47.77 0.02
N ILE A 196 -0.85 -48.63 0.97
CA ILE A 196 0.00 -49.70 1.53
C ILE A 196 -0.76 -51.04 1.56
N GLY A 197 -0.04 -52.15 1.47
CA GLY A 197 -0.57 -53.50 1.63
C GLY A 197 0.49 -54.48 2.11
N VAL A 198 0.13 -55.76 2.13
CA VAL A 198 1.05 -56.86 2.46
C VAL A 198 1.08 -57.88 1.33
N MET A 199 2.27 -58.41 1.02
CA MET A 199 2.47 -59.41 -0.03
C MET A 199 2.01 -60.80 0.47
N PRO A 200 0.93 -61.39 -0.07
CA PRO A 200 0.50 -62.73 0.28
C PRO A 200 1.28 -63.79 -0.53
N PRO A 201 1.23 -65.08 -0.11
CA PRO A 201 1.67 -66.17 -0.98
C PRO A 201 0.94 -66.11 -2.34
N LEU A 202 1.66 -66.35 -3.45
CA LEU A 202 1.10 -66.18 -4.81
C LEU A 202 -0.19 -66.98 -5.06
N LEU A 203 -0.29 -68.20 -4.50
CA LEU A 203 -1.52 -69.00 -4.59
C LEU A 203 -2.72 -68.31 -3.92
N ARG A 204 -2.49 -67.70 -2.76
CA ARG A 204 -3.52 -66.94 -2.02
C ARG A 204 -3.86 -65.64 -2.76
N LEU A 205 -2.87 -64.93 -3.29
CA LEU A 205 -3.06 -63.75 -4.13
C LEU A 205 -3.97 -64.08 -5.31
N GLN A 206 -3.70 -65.20 -5.99
CA GLN A 206 -4.51 -65.67 -7.10
C GLN A 206 -5.95 -65.99 -6.70
N GLN A 207 -6.16 -66.69 -5.58
CA GLN A 207 -7.49 -67.00 -5.07
C GLN A 207 -8.29 -65.73 -4.76
N LYS A 208 -7.68 -64.79 -4.05
CA LYS A 208 -8.31 -63.51 -3.68
C LYS A 208 -8.60 -62.64 -4.90
N MET A 209 -7.67 -62.56 -5.86
CA MET A 209 -7.89 -61.84 -7.11
C MET A 209 -8.98 -62.50 -7.96
N THR A 210 -9.04 -63.83 -8.02
CA THR A 210 -10.11 -64.56 -8.72
C THR A 210 -11.47 -64.25 -8.10
N ALA A 211 -11.57 -64.30 -6.76
CA ALA A 211 -12.79 -63.96 -6.04
C ALA A 211 -13.21 -62.51 -6.28
N TYR A 212 -12.25 -61.56 -6.29
CA TYR A 212 -12.50 -60.17 -6.62
C TYR A 212 -13.07 -60.02 -8.04
N CYS A 213 -12.43 -60.64 -9.04
CA CYS A 213 -12.86 -60.54 -10.43
C CYS A 213 -14.25 -61.14 -10.62
N GLN A 214 -14.55 -62.28 -10.01
CA GLN A 214 -15.88 -62.89 -10.05
C GLN A 214 -16.94 -62.01 -9.40
N ALA A 215 -16.66 -61.47 -8.21
CA ALA A 215 -17.59 -60.64 -7.46
C ALA A 215 -17.93 -59.31 -8.16
N ARG A 216 -17.00 -58.78 -8.95
CA ARG A 216 -17.16 -57.49 -9.68
C ARG A 216 -17.33 -57.63 -11.19
N ASN A 217 -17.50 -58.86 -11.70
CA ASN A 217 -17.62 -59.16 -13.13
C ASN A 217 -16.45 -58.58 -13.97
N GLU A 218 -15.23 -58.65 -13.44
CA GLU A 218 -14.00 -58.27 -14.14
C GLU A 218 -13.48 -59.44 -14.98
N ASP A 219 -12.59 -59.12 -15.93
CA ASP A 219 -11.95 -60.11 -16.79
C ASP A 219 -11.04 -61.05 -15.98
N LEU A 220 -11.39 -62.34 -15.95
CA LEU A 220 -10.62 -63.39 -15.27
C LEU A 220 -9.22 -63.61 -15.84
N THR A 221 -8.99 -63.23 -17.09
CA THR A 221 -7.64 -63.35 -17.69
C THR A 221 -6.63 -62.40 -17.04
N LEU A 222 -7.07 -61.36 -16.31
CA LEU A 222 -6.17 -60.50 -15.50
C LEU A 222 -5.43 -61.28 -14.42
N VAL A 223 -5.98 -62.42 -13.96
CA VAL A 223 -5.31 -63.31 -13.00
C VAL A 223 -4.08 -63.97 -13.64
N GLN A 224 -4.13 -64.25 -14.95
CA GLN A 224 -3.00 -64.77 -15.69
C GLN A 224 -1.94 -63.68 -15.92
N ASP A 225 -2.35 -62.46 -16.26
CA ASP A 225 -1.45 -61.30 -16.36
C ASP A 225 -0.70 -61.06 -15.06
N MET A 226 -1.39 -61.18 -13.91
CA MET A 226 -0.78 -61.07 -12.58
C MET A 226 0.30 -62.12 -12.36
N ARG A 227 0.04 -63.38 -12.76
CA ARG A 227 1.03 -64.46 -12.66
C ARG A 227 2.26 -64.16 -13.52
N GLU A 228 2.07 -63.63 -14.73
CA GLU A 228 3.17 -63.22 -15.60
C GLU A 228 3.96 -62.05 -15.01
N TYR A 229 3.27 -61.05 -14.45
CA TYR A 229 3.88 -59.89 -13.79
C TYR A 229 4.75 -60.30 -12.58
N PHE A 230 4.29 -61.28 -11.79
CA PHE A 230 5.05 -61.80 -10.65
C PHE A 230 5.92 -63.02 -10.96
N LYS A 231 5.98 -63.50 -12.21
CA LYS A 231 6.76 -64.67 -12.61
C LYS A 231 8.24 -64.61 -12.20
N PRO A 232 8.94 -63.46 -12.29
CA PRO A 232 10.33 -63.36 -11.82
C PRO A 232 10.50 -63.58 -10.30
N PHE A 233 9.40 -63.54 -9.54
CA PHE A 233 9.36 -63.65 -8.08
C PHE A 233 8.74 -64.97 -7.59
N GLU A 234 8.31 -65.84 -8.51
CA GLU A 234 7.63 -67.10 -8.19
C GLU A 234 8.54 -68.08 -7.43
N GLU A 235 9.85 -68.04 -7.67
CA GLU A 235 10.86 -68.86 -6.99
C GLU A 235 11.38 -68.24 -5.68
N ASP A 236 11.10 -66.96 -5.41
CA ASP A 236 11.72 -66.18 -4.35
C ASP A 236 10.74 -65.88 -3.18
N THR A 237 10.57 -66.86 -2.28
CA THR A 237 9.61 -66.78 -1.17
C THR A 237 9.95 -65.74 -0.11
N ILE A 238 11.12 -65.09 -0.20
CA ILE A 238 11.60 -64.10 0.78
C ILE A 238 10.73 -62.83 0.83
N TRP A 239 9.94 -62.57 -0.22
CA TRP A 239 9.09 -61.38 -0.31
C TRP A 239 7.70 -61.60 0.29
N ILE A 240 7.33 -62.82 0.64
CA ILE A 240 6.05 -63.11 1.29
C ILE A 240 6.04 -62.45 2.68
N GLY A 241 4.95 -61.75 3.01
CA GLY A 241 4.84 -60.98 4.26
C GLY A 241 5.55 -59.62 4.22
N SER A 242 6.15 -59.22 3.09
CA SER A 242 6.71 -57.88 2.91
C SER A 242 5.62 -56.82 2.79
N LEU A 243 5.93 -55.59 3.20
CA LEU A 243 5.07 -54.43 2.95
C LEU A 243 5.12 -54.04 1.47
N VAL A 244 3.99 -53.63 0.93
CA VAL A 244 3.82 -53.23 -0.47
C VAL A 244 3.38 -51.77 -0.51
N PHE A 245 4.19 -50.90 -1.13
CA PHE A 245 3.87 -49.50 -1.37
C PHE A 245 3.38 -49.30 -2.81
N PHE A 246 2.24 -48.63 -2.96
CA PHE A 246 1.59 -48.39 -4.25
C PHE A 246 1.80 -46.95 -4.72
N TYR A 247 2.51 -46.79 -5.82
CA TYR A 247 2.76 -45.49 -6.45
C TYR A 247 1.69 -45.16 -7.48
N GLY A 248 1.36 -43.88 -7.63
CA GLY A 248 0.37 -43.42 -8.61
C GLY A 248 0.94 -43.20 -10.01
N ALA A 249 0.27 -43.70 -11.05
CA ALA A 249 0.38 -43.21 -12.43
C ALA A 249 -0.54 -42.00 -12.65
N SER A 250 -1.70 -42.01 -11.99
CA SER A 250 -2.70 -40.94 -11.91
C SER A 250 -3.46 -41.08 -10.59
N PRO A 251 -4.37 -40.14 -10.21
CA PRO A 251 -5.12 -40.23 -8.97
C PRO A 251 -5.84 -41.58 -8.74
N GLY A 252 -6.24 -42.27 -9.80
CA GLY A 252 -6.95 -43.56 -9.72
C GLY A 252 -6.22 -44.75 -10.34
N GLN A 253 -4.94 -44.63 -10.70
CA GLN A 253 -4.19 -45.70 -11.35
C GLN A 253 -2.84 -45.91 -10.68
N VAL A 254 -2.48 -47.17 -10.42
CA VAL A 254 -1.17 -47.56 -9.87
C VAL A 254 -0.13 -47.66 -10.98
N SER A 255 1.04 -47.05 -10.77
CA SER A 255 2.22 -47.12 -11.66
C SER A 255 3.17 -48.25 -11.27
N ARG A 256 3.71 -48.23 -10.04
CA ARG A 256 4.73 -49.19 -9.60
C ARG A 256 4.46 -49.69 -8.19
N LEU A 257 4.97 -50.89 -7.91
CA LEU A 257 4.93 -51.51 -6.60
C LEU A 257 6.36 -51.56 -6.05
N LYS A 258 6.53 -51.12 -4.79
CA LYS A 258 7.78 -51.28 -4.03
C LYS A 258 7.53 -52.22 -2.88
N LEU A 259 8.32 -53.28 -2.81
CA LEU A 259 8.31 -54.26 -1.74
C LEU A 259 9.39 -53.89 -0.71
N LEU A 260 9.03 -53.94 0.57
CA LEU A 260 9.92 -53.75 1.71
C LEU A 260 9.90 -54.98 2.60
N GLN A 261 11.04 -55.66 2.69
CA GLN A 261 11.24 -56.73 3.65
C GLN A 261 11.30 -56.18 5.08
N ILE A 262 10.60 -56.87 5.98
CA ILE A 262 10.57 -56.50 7.38
C ILE A 262 11.77 -57.14 8.08
N PRO A 263 12.61 -56.35 8.79
CA PRO A 263 13.70 -56.91 9.57
C PRO A 263 13.17 -57.92 10.59
N PRO A 264 13.90 -59.01 10.89
CA PRO A 264 13.48 -59.96 11.90
C PRO A 264 13.35 -59.29 13.28
N GLU A 265 12.28 -59.63 13.99
CA GLU A 265 12.08 -59.23 15.38
C GLU A 265 13.02 -60.08 16.25
N THR A 266 14.02 -59.44 16.88
CA THR A 266 14.99 -60.16 17.74
C THR A 266 14.47 -60.33 19.17
N THR A 267 13.62 -59.41 19.62
CA THR A 267 12.96 -59.35 20.93
C THR A 267 11.64 -58.58 20.74
N PRO A 268 10.56 -58.83 21.50
CA PRO A 268 9.28 -58.13 21.27
C PRO A 268 9.44 -56.60 21.17
N GLY A 269 9.08 -56.04 20.00
CA GLY A 269 9.19 -54.61 19.69
C GLY A 269 10.55 -54.14 19.16
N MET A 270 11.59 -54.99 19.14
CA MET A 270 12.95 -54.64 18.68
C MET A 270 13.29 -55.34 17.35
N PHE A 271 13.36 -54.55 16.28
CA PHE A 271 13.63 -54.99 14.91
C PHE A 271 15.05 -54.56 14.51
N ARG A 272 15.97 -55.50 14.22
CA ARG A 272 17.38 -55.18 13.90
C ARG A 272 17.69 -55.30 12.40
N PRO A 273 18.11 -54.20 11.74
CA PRO A 273 18.52 -54.23 10.33
C PRO A 273 19.72 -55.15 10.06
N ASP A 274 20.67 -55.21 11.00
CA ASP A 274 21.98 -55.87 10.87
C ASP A 274 21.90 -57.40 10.73
N ALA A 275 20.76 -57.99 11.08
CA ALA A 275 20.52 -59.43 10.97
C ALA A 275 20.25 -59.89 9.53
N VAL A 276 19.97 -58.95 8.60
CA VAL A 276 19.73 -59.22 7.17
C VAL A 276 20.89 -58.65 6.37
N LYS A 277 21.58 -59.44 5.54
CA LYS A 277 22.67 -58.94 4.71
C LYS A 277 22.15 -57.78 3.83
N PRO A 278 22.81 -56.60 3.76
CA PRO A 278 22.17 -55.34 3.36
C PRO A 278 21.77 -55.20 1.88
N LYS A 279 21.96 -56.24 1.04
CA LYS A 279 21.97 -56.01 -0.41
C LYS A 279 20.62 -55.78 -1.07
N LYS A 280 19.47 -56.14 -0.45
CA LYS A 280 18.11 -55.85 -1.00
C LYS A 280 17.02 -55.91 0.09
N MET A 281 16.93 -54.95 1.01
CA MET A 281 15.74 -54.82 1.87
C MET A 281 14.52 -54.26 1.12
N THR A 282 14.77 -53.54 0.02
CA THR A 282 13.74 -52.97 -0.84
C THR A 282 13.88 -53.50 -2.26
N LEU A 283 12.76 -53.60 -2.95
CA LEU A 283 12.69 -54.04 -4.33
C LEU A 283 11.56 -53.33 -5.07
N TYR A 284 11.87 -52.73 -6.21
CA TYR A 284 10.86 -52.31 -7.17
C TYR A 284 10.50 -53.50 -8.05
N VAL A 285 9.20 -53.79 -8.16
CA VAL A 285 8.71 -54.82 -9.09
C VAL A 285 8.97 -54.33 -10.51
N LEU A 286 9.72 -55.11 -11.30
CA LEU A 286 10.07 -54.75 -12.68
C LEU A 286 8.81 -54.66 -13.53
N ASP A 287 8.71 -53.59 -14.32
CA ASP A 287 7.59 -53.36 -15.22
C ASP A 287 8.14 -52.94 -16.60
N ASP A 288 8.07 -53.86 -17.57
CA ASP A 288 8.56 -53.61 -18.93
C ASP A 288 7.57 -52.77 -19.78
N LEU A 289 6.33 -52.61 -19.29
CA LEU A 289 5.24 -51.91 -19.99
C LEU A 289 5.11 -50.45 -19.54
N GLU A 290 5.57 -50.11 -18.34
CA GLU A 290 5.63 -48.73 -17.83
C GLU A 290 7.05 -48.38 -17.37
N PRO A 291 7.66 -47.28 -17.85
CA PRO A 291 8.95 -46.85 -17.31
C PRO A 291 8.84 -46.62 -15.79
N ALA A 292 9.95 -46.80 -15.09
CA ALA A 292 10.05 -46.78 -13.63
C ALA A 292 9.55 -45.48 -12.96
N LEU A 293 9.21 -44.46 -13.74
CA LEU A 293 8.63 -43.18 -13.35
C LEU A 293 7.47 -42.83 -14.30
N GLY A 294 6.37 -43.59 -14.26
CA GLY A 294 5.14 -43.21 -14.98
C GLY A 294 4.75 -41.74 -14.74
N VAL A 295 3.82 -41.20 -15.54
CA VAL A 295 3.46 -39.75 -15.68
C VAL A 295 3.24 -38.95 -14.37
N LEU A 296 3.12 -39.58 -13.21
CA LEU A 296 3.23 -38.90 -11.91
C LEU A 296 4.23 -39.56 -10.96
N GLY A 297 4.29 -40.89 -10.86
CA GLY A 297 5.40 -41.60 -10.20
C GLY A 297 5.60 -41.31 -8.70
N LEU A 298 4.67 -40.60 -8.04
CA LEU A 298 4.73 -40.21 -6.63
C LEU A 298 3.93 -41.16 -5.74
N TYR A 299 4.43 -41.37 -4.53
CA TYR A 299 3.73 -42.05 -3.46
C TYR A 299 2.76 -41.07 -2.77
N GLY A 300 1.66 -41.57 -2.20
CA GLY A 300 0.62 -40.75 -1.55
C GLY A 300 -0.52 -40.31 -2.48
N VAL A 301 -0.33 -40.33 -3.81
CA VAL A 301 -1.33 -39.91 -4.80
C VAL A 301 -2.70 -40.61 -4.63
N PRO A 302 -2.79 -41.94 -4.45
CA PRO A 302 -4.08 -42.61 -4.26
C PRO A 302 -4.85 -42.13 -3.02
N ALA A 303 -4.16 -41.72 -1.95
CA ALA A 303 -4.78 -41.28 -0.70
C ALA A 303 -5.58 -39.98 -0.87
N TYR A 304 -5.20 -39.15 -1.85
CA TYR A 304 -5.82 -37.85 -2.12
C TYR A 304 -6.63 -37.84 -3.40
N GLN A 305 -7.03 -39.00 -3.95
CA GLN A 305 -7.78 -39.09 -5.20
C GLN A 305 -9.02 -38.17 -5.21
N ALA A 306 -9.80 -38.16 -4.13
CA ALA A 306 -10.98 -37.31 -4.00
C ALA A 306 -10.63 -35.81 -3.92
N ALA A 307 -9.50 -35.46 -3.30
CA ALA A 307 -9.08 -34.09 -3.08
C ALA A 307 -8.40 -33.48 -4.32
N LEU A 308 -7.65 -34.28 -5.09
CA LEU A 308 -7.12 -33.95 -6.42
C LEU A 308 -8.25 -33.66 -7.43
N ALA A 309 -9.44 -34.21 -7.19
CA ALA A 309 -10.65 -33.90 -7.92
C ALA A 309 -11.35 -32.61 -7.44
N THR A 310 -10.73 -31.75 -6.62
CA THR A 310 -11.27 -30.42 -6.23
C THR A 310 -10.47 -29.28 -6.90
N LYS A 311 -10.98 -28.03 -6.92
CA LYS A 311 -10.27 -26.87 -7.53
C LYS A 311 -9.42 -26.07 -6.55
N TYR A 312 -9.32 -26.55 -5.31
CA TYR A 312 -8.84 -25.77 -4.17
C TYR A 312 -7.41 -26.16 -3.75
N ALA A 313 -6.87 -27.26 -4.29
CA ALA A 313 -5.52 -27.70 -4.01
C ALA A 313 -4.51 -26.94 -4.88
N LYS A 314 -3.97 -25.85 -4.34
CA LYS A 314 -2.88 -25.09 -4.97
C LYS A 314 -1.51 -25.46 -4.44
N VAL A 315 -1.46 -26.07 -3.26
CA VAL A 315 -0.23 -26.33 -2.50
C VAL A 315 -0.19 -27.80 -2.11
N PHE A 316 0.98 -28.41 -2.21
CA PHE A 316 1.25 -29.74 -1.65
C PHE A 316 2.60 -29.78 -0.94
N THR A 317 2.72 -30.73 -0.02
CA THR A 317 3.95 -31.04 0.70
C THR A 317 4.64 -32.22 0.05
N PHE A 318 5.93 -32.08 -0.22
CA PHE A 318 6.78 -33.14 -0.74
C PHE A 318 7.78 -33.58 0.33
N VAL A 319 7.75 -34.86 0.67
CA VAL A 319 8.65 -35.48 1.66
C VAL A 319 9.57 -36.53 1.01
N GLU A 320 10.65 -36.88 1.69
CA GLU A 320 11.69 -37.78 1.17
C GLU A 320 11.22 -39.23 1.07
N GLY A 321 10.74 -39.80 2.18
CA GLY A 321 10.40 -41.22 2.31
C GLY A 321 8.91 -41.55 2.26
N GLU A 322 8.59 -42.80 1.93
CA GLU A 322 7.19 -43.27 1.94
C GLU A 322 6.61 -43.36 3.35
N PHE A 323 7.43 -43.61 4.37
CA PHE A 323 6.96 -43.62 5.75
C PHE A 323 6.61 -42.22 6.24
N ASP A 324 7.36 -41.19 5.87
CA ASP A 324 7.03 -39.80 6.20
C ASP A 324 5.66 -39.41 5.65
N ALA A 325 5.41 -39.75 4.38
CA ALA A 325 4.11 -39.52 3.77
C ALA A 325 3.01 -40.38 4.41
N LEU A 326 3.29 -41.66 4.68
CA LEU A 326 2.32 -42.58 5.26
C LEU A 326 1.90 -42.18 6.68
N THR A 327 2.85 -41.73 7.51
CA THR A 327 2.59 -41.25 8.87
C THR A 327 1.70 -40.02 8.85
N LEU A 328 2.02 -39.03 8.01
CA LEU A 328 1.21 -37.82 7.87
C LEU A 328 -0.19 -38.14 7.33
N ILE A 329 -0.30 -38.95 6.27
CA ILE A 329 -1.58 -39.40 5.71
C ILE A 329 -2.39 -40.11 6.81
N GLY A 330 -1.77 -41.02 7.55
CA GLY A 330 -2.45 -41.80 8.58
C GLY A 330 -3.01 -40.95 9.71
N GLN A 331 -2.22 -39.98 10.19
CA GLN A 331 -2.66 -39.04 11.22
C GLN A 331 -3.78 -38.11 10.72
N GLN A 332 -3.72 -37.67 9.47
CA GLN A 332 -4.79 -36.88 8.85
C GLN A 332 -6.13 -37.65 8.82
N TYR A 333 -6.11 -38.94 8.48
CA TYR A 333 -7.31 -39.78 8.50
C TYR A 333 -7.80 -40.04 9.94
N GLU A 334 -6.90 -40.29 10.89
CA GLU A 334 -7.27 -40.49 12.30
C GLU A 334 -7.92 -39.24 12.91
N ALA A 335 -7.43 -38.05 12.55
CA ALA A 335 -7.94 -36.79 13.04
C ALA A 335 -9.08 -36.19 12.18
N ASP A 336 -9.49 -36.84 11.09
CA ASP A 336 -10.43 -36.32 10.08
C ASP A 336 -10.05 -34.92 9.55
N ARG A 337 -8.74 -34.69 9.37
CA ARG A 337 -8.15 -33.41 8.95
C ARG A 337 -7.35 -33.58 7.65
N HIS A 338 -8.00 -33.38 6.51
CA HIS A 338 -7.38 -33.45 5.18
C HIS A 338 -6.99 -32.07 4.63
N ASN A 339 -6.28 -31.28 5.44
CA ASN A 339 -6.00 -29.86 5.20
C ASN A 339 -4.77 -29.59 4.30
N PHE A 340 -3.88 -30.55 4.10
CA PHE A 340 -2.79 -30.45 3.11
C PHE A 340 -2.50 -31.82 2.47
N MET A 341 -1.99 -31.81 1.24
CA MET A 341 -1.64 -33.04 0.52
C MET A 341 -0.18 -33.38 0.70
N VAL A 342 0.13 -34.65 0.89
CA VAL A 342 1.51 -35.13 1.07
C VAL A 342 1.87 -36.14 -0.01
N PHE A 343 2.97 -35.88 -0.72
CA PHE A 343 3.53 -36.78 -1.70
C PHE A 343 4.97 -37.12 -1.34
N ALA A 344 5.41 -38.34 -1.70
CA ALA A 344 6.79 -38.74 -1.53
C ALA A 344 7.39 -39.30 -2.81
N GLY A 345 8.70 -39.16 -2.92
CA GLY A 345 9.47 -39.63 -4.05
C GLY A 345 9.95 -41.09 -3.96
N GLY A 346 10.40 -41.51 -2.77
CA GLY A 346 10.85 -42.88 -2.55
C GLY A 346 12.25 -43.23 -3.08
N GLY A 347 13.11 -42.22 -3.28
CA GLY A 347 14.54 -42.39 -3.55
C GLY A 347 15.15 -41.27 -4.40
N SER A 348 16.44 -41.39 -4.72
CA SER A 348 17.26 -40.31 -5.33
C SER A 348 17.07 -40.07 -6.84
N GLY A 349 15.89 -40.38 -7.40
CA GLY A 349 15.66 -40.34 -8.86
C GLY A 349 14.31 -39.75 -9.27
N HIS A 350 14.08 -38.47 -8.97
CA HIS A 350 12.85 -37.76 -9.38
C HIS A 350 13.06 -36.91 -10.62
N ASP A 351 12.03 -36.85 -11.47
CA ASP A 351 12.00 -36.06 -12.71
C ASP A 351 11.38 -34.66 -12.51
N GLY A 352 11.56 -34.07 -11.32
CA GLY A 352 10.92 -32.82 -10.92
C GLY A 352 9.44 -33.01 -10.54
N VAL A 353 8.75 -31.91 -10.22
CA VAL A 353 7.32 -31.94 -9.82
C VAL A 353 6.38 -31.22 -10.78
N ASP A 354 6.88 -30.68 -11.90
CA ASP A 354 6.11 -29.86 -12.86
C ASP A 354 4.86 -30.54 -13.42
N LEU A 355 4.85 -31.86 -13.48
CA LEU A 355 3.68 -32.61 -13.96
C LEU A 355 2.44 -32.37 -13.08
N LEU A 356 2.63 -32.03 -11.80
CA LEU A 356 1.57 -31.65 -10.87
C LEU A 356 0.91 -30.31 -11.21
N ALA A 357 1.57 -29.41 -11.95
CA ALA A 357 0.97 -28.15 -12.39
C ALA A 357 -0.29 -28.40 -13.23
N ASN A 358 -0.32 -29.50 -13.98
CA ASN A 358 -1.48 -29.93 -14.76
C ASN A 358 -2.71 -30.27 -13.91
N TYR A 359 -2.51 -30.58 -12.62
CA TYR A 359 -3.57 -30.89 -11.67
C TYR A 359 -4.02 -29.66 -10.87
N GLY A 360 -3.47 -28.47 -11.17
CA GLY A 360 -3.84 -27.20 -10.54
C GLY A 360 -2.95 -26.80 -9.36
N PHE A 361 -1.87 -27.54 -9.09
CA PHE A 361 -0.87 -27.13 -8.13
C PHE A 361 -0.04 -25.96 -8.66
N GLU A 362 0.16 -24.97 -7.80
CA GLU A 362 0.95 -23.77 -8.06
C GLU A 362 2.21 -23.75 -7.19
N GLU A 363 2.19 -24.44 -6.03
CA GLU A 363 3.27 -24.45 -5.05
C GLU A 363 3.61 -25.86 -4.53
N CYS A 364 4.91 -26.12 -4.36
CA CYS A 364 5.50 -27.29 -3.72
C CYS A 364 6.23 -26.88 -2.44
N ARG A 365 5.84 -27.45 -1.30
CA ARG A 365 6.52 -27.31 0.00
C ARG A 365 7.46 -28.50 0.21
N LEU A 366 8.75 -28.28 0.00
CA LEU A 366 9.80 -29.28 0.15
C LEU A 366 10.16 -29.44 1.63
N VAL A 367 9.83 -30.60 2.21
CA VAL A 367 10.18 -30.97 3.57
C VAL A 367 11.16 -32.13 3.51
N THR A 368 12.42 -31.85 3.80
CA THR A 368 13.50 -32.84 3.82
C THR A 368 13.86 -33.22 5.25
N ASP A 369 14.54 -34.35 5.42
CA ASP A 369 15.04 -34.79 6.72
C ASP A 369 15.95 -33.73 7.38
N HIS A 370 15.88 -33.56 8.68
CA HIS A 370 16.78 -32.73 9.45
C HIS A 370 18.14 -33.42 9.62
N ASP A 371 19.06 -33.28 8.66
CA ASP A 371 20.42 -33.81 8.78
C ASP A 371 21.50 -32.81 8.34
N LEU A 372 22.75 -33.05 8.75
CA LEU A 372 23.87 -32.11 8.52
C LEU A 372 24.32 -32.05 7.04
N THR A 373 23.91 -32.97 6.16
CA THR A 373 24.49 -33.11 4.80
C THR A 373 23.54 -33.63 3.70
N GLY A 374 22.49 -34.40 4.01
CA GLY A 374 21.61 -35.09 3.05
C GLY A 374 20.50 -34.22 2.44
N GLN A 375 20.01 -33.22 3.19
CA GLN A 375 19.00 -32.23 2.75
C GLN A 375 19.28 -31.61 1.37
N THR A 376 20.55 -31.32 1.12
CA THR A 376 20.97 -30.50 -0.01
C THR A 376 20.74 -31.20 -1.35
N GLU A 377 21.01 -32.50 -1.44
CA GLU A 377 21.01 -33.22 -2.72
C GLU A 377 19.59 -33.47 -3.25
N LEU A 378 18.63 -33.75 -2.37
CA LEU A 378 17.23 -33.89 -2.77
C LEU A 378 16.64 -32.56 -3.24
N VAL A 379 16.88 -31.47 -2.49
CA VAL A 379 16.44 -30.12 -2.87
C VAL A 379 17.05 -29.71 -4.21
N LYS A 380 18.36 -29.89 -4.40
CA LYS A 380 19.06 -29.66 -5.68
C LYS A 380 18.42 -30.46 -6.81
N GLY A 381 18.17 -31.76 -6.60
CA GLY A 381 17.58 -32.64 -7.60
C GLY A 381 16.18 -32.21 -8.06
N ILE A 382 15.35 -31.74 -7.12
CA ILE A 382 13.99 -31.27 -7.43
C ILE A 382 14.01 -29.90 -8.08
N LEU A 383 14.74 -28.93 -7.51
CA LEU A 383 14.83 -27.57 -8.04
C LEU A 383 15.40 -27.55 -9.46
N ASN A 384 16.45 -28.33 -9.73
CA ASN A 384 17.07 -28.38 -11.06
C ASN A 384 16.10 -28.87 -12.16
N LYS A 385 15.07 -29.65 -11.80
CA LYS A 385 14.11 -30.25 -12.74
C LYS A 385 12.70 -29.64 -12.69
N THR A 386 12.48 -28.60 -11.87
CA THR A 386 11.16 -27.98 -11.68
C THR A 386 11.19 -26.53 -12.18
N ARG A 387 10.25 -26.17 -13.07
CA ARG A 387 10.12 -24.87 -13.73
C ARG A 387 8.71 -24.28 -13.65
N ALA A 388 7.68 -25.12 -13.64
CA ALA A 388 6.27 -24.73 -13.71
C ALA A 388 5.61 -24.53 -12.33
N ILE A 389 6.15 -25.13 -11.27
CA ILE A 389 5.65 -25.03 -9.90
C ILE A 389 6.61 -24.21 -9.04
N ALA A 390 6.09 -23.28 -8.24
CA ALA A 390 6.89 -22.54 -7.27
C ALA A 390 7.30 -23.46 -6.12
N CYS A 391 8.59 -23.48 -5.76
CA CYS A 391 9.09 -24.30 -4.65
C CYS A 391 9.35 -23.46 -3.42
N ARG A 392 9.09 -24.01 -2.24
CA ARG A 392 9.47 -23.46 -0.94
C ARG A 392 10.12 -24.53 -0.09
N ILE A 393 11.16 -24.17 0.65
CA ILE A 393 12.01 -25.11 1.36
C ILE A 393 11.75 -24.97 2.85
N PHE A 394 11.34 -26.06 3.49
CA PHE A 394 11.05 -26.09 4.91
C PHE A 394 12.33 -26.04 5.74
N ILE A 395 12.30 -25.22 6.78
CA ILE A 395 13.36 -25.04 7.77
C ILE A 395 12.81 -25.54 9.08
N TRP A 396 13.46 -26.55 9.64
CA TRP A 396 13.03 -27.18 10.88
C TRP A 396 13.08 -26.17 12.04
N PRO A 397 11.95 -25.92 12.74
CA PRO A 397 11.98 -25.12 13.95
C PRO A 397 12.63 -25.91 15.09
N GLN A 398 13.28 -25.20 16.00
CA GLN A 398 13.96 -25.81 17.15
C GLN A 398 13.02 -26.67 18.02
N SER A 399 11.73 -26.32 18.07
CA SER A 399 10.70 -27.06 18.78
C SER A 399 10.44 -28.46 18.23
N LEU A 400 10.81 -28.74 16.98
CA LEU A 400 10.64 -30.05 16.33
C LEU A 400 11.97 -30.78 16.13
N HIS A 401 13.06 -30.30 16.73
CA HIS A 401 14.32 -31.06 16.71
C HIS A 401 14.18 -32.35 17.54
N SER A 402 14.93 -33.38 17.13
CA SER A 402 15.02 -34.66 17.82
C SER A 402 15.28 -34.46 19.32
N LEU A 403 14.48 -35.14 20.14
CA LEU A 403 14.64 -35.21 21.59
C LEU A 403 15.83 -36.10 22.00
N ASP A 404 16.38 -36.92 21.08
CA ASP A 404 17.57 -37.74 21.33
C ASP A 404 18.86 -36.96 20.97
N PRO A 405 19.65 -36.52 21.97
CA PRO A 405 20.88 -35.79 21.72
C PRO A 405 21.96 -36.62 21.01
N ASN A 406 21.84 -37.96 20.99
CA ASN A 406 22.78 -38.83 20.28
C ASN A 406 22.38 -39.09 18.82
N ASN A 407 21.15 -38.73 18.44
CA ASN A 407 20.66 -38.83 17.08
C ASN A 407 19.91 -37.53 16.71
N PRO A 408 20.64 -36.47 16.29
CA PRO A 408 20.04 -35.19 15.94
C PRO A 408 19.20 -35.23 14.66
N LYS A 409 19.15 -36.38 13.98
CA LYS A 409 18.39 -36.57 12.76
C LYS A 409 16.91 -36.68 13.07
N THR A 410 16.11 -35.84 12.42
CA THR A 410 14.65 -35.85 12.57
C THR A 410 14.02 -35.88 11.18
N ASP A 411 13.13 -36.82 10.92
CA ASP A 411 12.30 -36.85 9.72
C ASP A 411 10.83 -36.61 10.13
N PRO A 412 9.89 -36.36 9.20
CA PRO A 412 8.49 -36.16 9.55
C PRO A 412 7.88 -37.33 10.34
N ASP A 413 8.27 -38.58 10.07
CA ASP A 413 7.83 -39.75 10.83
C ASP A 413 8.24 -39.65 12.32
N GLN A 414 9.52 -39.39 12.58
CA GLN A 414 10.09 -39.23 13.92
C GLN A 414 9.55 -37.99 14.63
N ALA A 415 9.35 -36.88 13.92
CA ALA A 415 8.81 -35.65 14.50
C ALA A 415 7.39 -35.84 15.03
N VAL A 416 6.52 -36.51 14.26
CA VAL A 416 5.16 -36.85 14.72
C VAL A 416 5.22 -37.78 15.92
N PHE A 417 6.14 -38.74 15.93
CA PHE A 417 6.31 -39.67 17.04
C PHE A 417 6.73 -38.99 18.34
N GLU A 418 7.66 -38.03 18.28
CA GLU A 418 8.22 -37.36 19.46
C GLU A 418 7.38 -36.20 19.97
N HIS A 419 6.83 -35.39 19.05
CA HIS A 419 6.19 -34.10 19.36
C HIS A 419 4.68 -34.09 19.12
N GLY A 420 4.14 -35.13 18.46
CA GLY A 420 2.73 -35.25 18.11
C GLY A 420 2.38 -34.59 16.77
N PHE A 421 1.25 -35.04 16.19
CA PHE A 421 0.80 -34.57 14.88
C PHE A 421 0.42 -33.08 14.86
N ASP A 422 -0.19 -32.56 15.93
CA ASP A 422 -0.60 -31.14 16.00
C ASP A 422 0.59 -30.18 15.89
N ALA A 423 1.69 -30.48 16.59
CA ALA A 423 2.90 -29.65 16.55
C ALA A 423 3.54 -29.64 15.16
N VAL A 424 3.57 -30.80 14.48
CA VAL A 424 4.10 -30.93 13.11
C VAL A 424 3.19 -30.21 12.11
N GLU A 425 1.87 -30.39 12.25
CA GLU A 425 0.87 -29.73 11.41
C GLU A 425 0.95 -28.21 11.53
N ASP A 426 1.09 -27.66 12.74
CA ASP A 426 1.23 -26.22 12.97
C ASP A 426 2.52 -25.68 12.36
N ALA A 427 3.64 -26.40 12.51
CA ALA A 427 4.90 -26.00 11.89
C ALA A 427 4.83 -25.97 10.35
N PHE A 428 4.12 -26.94 9.73
CA PHE A 428 3.96 -27.00 8.27
C PHE A 428 3.01 -25.92 7.72
N LYS A 429 2.14 -25.36 8.57
CA LYS A 429 1.28 -24.23 8.22
C LYS A 429 1.98 -22.88 8.40
N ASP A 430 2.93 -22.78 9.33
CA ASP A 430 3.66 -21.55 9.62
C ASP A 430 4.60 -21.16 8.46
N GLU A 431 4.25 -20.08 7.78
CA GLU A 431 4.99 -19.50 6.66
C GLU A 431 6.42 -19.07 7.02
N SER A 432 6.69 -18.77 8.29
CA SER A 432 8.04 -18.38 8.75
C SER A 432 9.03 -19.54 8.71
N ASN A 433 8.53 -20.78 8.71
CA ASN A 433 9.34 -22.00 8.58
C ASN A 433 9.69 -22.33 7.12
N PHE A 434 9.33 -21.49 6.15
CA PHE A 434 9.63 -21.73 4.73
C PHE A 434 10.54 -20.64 4.15
N LYS A 435 11.54 -21.07 3.38
CA LYS A 435 12.42 -20.18 2.61
C LYS A 435 12.20 -20.32 1.12
N MET A 436 12.35 -19.19 0.43
CA MET A 436 12.38 -19.14 -1.03
C MET A 436 13.71 -19.72 -1.55
N PRO A 437 13.73 -20.37 -2.73
CA PRO A 437 14.93 -20.96 -3.32
C PRO A 437 16.15 -20.04 -3.34
N HIS A 438 16.00 -18.76 -3.73
CA HIS A 438 17.13 -17.82 -3.74
C HIS A 438 17.77 -17.59 -2.36
N LYS A 439 16.95 -17.50 -1.30
CA LYS A 439 17.46 -17.28 0.07
C LYS A 439 18.17 -18.53 0.58
N TRP A 440 17.58 -19.70 0.33
CA TRP A 440 18.19 -20.96 0.72
C TRP A 440 19.52 -21.19 -0.01
N ALA A 441 19.56 -20.96 -1.34
CA ALA A 441 20.77 -21.09 -2.13
C ALA A 441 21.86 -20.11 -1.66
N LEU A 442 21.49 -18.86 -1.32
CA LEU A 442 22.41 -17.86 -0.77
C LEU A 442 23.03 -18.33 0.55
N GLU A 443 22.24 -18.89 1.47
CA GLU A 443 22.75 -19.39 2.76
C GLU A 443 23.70 -20.58 2.57
N LYS A 444 23.39 -21.50 1.65
CA LYS A 444 24.28 -22.64 1.37
C LYS A 444 25.55 -22.21 0.68
N ALA A 445 25.45 -21.31 -0.30
CA ALA A 445 26.60 -20.69 -0.94
C ALA A 445 27.47 -19.95 0.10
N ASP A 446 26.87 -19.23 1.05
CA ASP A 446 27.60 -18.48 2.08
C ASP A 446 28.45 -19.38 2.99
N VAL A 447 27.91 -20.54 3.38
CA VAL A 447 28.65 -21.54 4.18
C VAL A 447 29.89 -22.04 3.44
N GLU A 448 29.80 -22.33 2.15
CA GLU A 448 30.94 -22.84 1.38
C GLU A 448 31.91 -21.73 0.97
N MET A 449 31.39 -20.59 0.50
CA MET A 449 32.17 -19.47 0.00
C MET A 449 32.91 -18.72 1.12
N SER A 450 32.39 -18.71 2.36
CA SER A 450 33.11 -18.12 3.51
C SER A 450 34.44 -18.81 3.83
N SER A 451 34.63 -20.05 3.36
CA SER A 451 35.90 -20.79 3.50
C SER A 451 36.93 -20.48 2.41
N VAL A 452 36.55 -19.71 1.39
CA VAL A 452 37.40 -19.30 0.27
C VAL A 452 38.00 -17.92 0.55
N ALA A 453 39.25 -17.71 0.13
CA ALA A 453 39.92 -16.43 0.31
C ALA A 453 39.21 -15.33 -0.50
N PRO A 454 38.96 -14.12 0.08
CA PRO A 454 38.22 -13.05 -0.60
C PRO A 454 38.81 -12.57 -1.93
N ASP A 455 40.10 -12.80 -2.17
CA ASP A 455 40.84 -12.45 -3.37
C ASP A 455 40.72 -13.50 -4.49
N ASP A 456 40.26 -14.72 -4.20
CA ASP A 456 40.00 -15.76 -5.21
C ASP A 456 38.62 -15.58 -5.86
N VAL A 457 38.46 -14.45 -6.56
CA VAL A 457 37.23 -14.04 -7.25
C VAL A 457 36.74 -15.12 -8.22
N ARG A 458 37.65 -15.84 -8.87
CA ARG A 458 37.31 -16.90 -9.84
C ARG A 458 36.62 -18.06 -9.15
N ARG A 459 37.17 -18.54 -8.03
CA ARG A 459 36.57 -19.65 -7.28
C ARG A 459 35.25 -19.23 -6.62
N LEU A 460 35.18 -18.02 -6.07
CA LEU A 460 33.95 -17.45 -5.53
C LEU A 460 32.85 -17.36 -6.59
N THR A 461 33.18 -16.90 -7.81
CA THR A 461 32.24 -16.83 -8.93
C THR A 461 31.74 -18.21 -9.35
N ALA A 462 32.64 -19.20 -9.48
CA ALA A 462 32.26 -20.57 -9.85
C ALA A 462 31.32 -21.21 -8.81
N MET A 463 31.60 -21.01 -7.52
CA MET A 463 30.76 -21.52 -6.44
C MET A 463 29.41 -20.80 -6.39
N ALA A 464 29.39 -19.47 -6.55
CA ALA A 464 28.14 -18.71 -6.64
C ALA A 464 27.29 -19.17 -7.83
N ALA A 465 27.91 -19.45 -8.98
CA ALA A 465 27.22 -19.95 -10.16
C ALA A 465 26.65 -21.36 -9.94
N GLU A 466 27.42 -22.29 -9.34
CA GLU A 466 26.95 -23.64 -9.02
C GLU A 466 25.64 -23.62 -8.22
N TRP A 467 25.57 -22.77 -7.20
CA TRP A 467 24.36 -22.61 -6.38
C TRP A 467 23.24 -21.85 -7.08
N GLY A 468 23.59 -20.91 -7.98
CA GLY A 468 22.62 -20.15 -8.78
C GLY A 468 21.83 -21.01 -9.77
N LEU A 469 22.39 -22.13 -10.22
CA LEU A 469 21.70 -23.09 -11.13
C LEU A 469 20.42 -23.66 -10.53
N TYR A 470 20.33 -23.74 -9.20
CA TYR A 470 19.14 -24.26 -8.50
C TYR A 470 18.04 -23.20 -8.32
N VAL A 471 18.28 -21.94 -8.74
CA VAL A 471 17.29 -20.85 -8.67
C VAL A 471 16.67 -20.66 -10.04
N THR A 472 15.56 -21.35 -10.29
CA THR A 472 14.99 -21.45 -11.65
C THR A 472 14.15 -20.23 -12.04
N ASN A 473 13.41 -19.64 -11.10
CA ASN A 473 12.63 -18.44 -11.31
C ASN A 473 13.53 -17.24 -11.64
N ALA A 474 13.24 -16.52 -12.73
CA ALA A 474 14.10 -15.43 -13.22
C ALA A 474 14.27 -14.26 -12.22
N ALA A 475 13.19 -13.84 -11.55
CA ALA A 475 13.24 -12.74 -10.59
C ALA A 475 14.01 -13.15 -9.33
N GLU A 476 13.81 -14.37 -8.84
CA GLU A 476 14.56 -14.93 -7.72
C GLU A 476 16.04 -15.12 -8.05
N ARG A 477 16.35 -15.56 -9.27
CA ARG A 477 17.71 -15.76 -9.75
C ARG A 477 18.47 -14.44 -9.84
N HIS A 478 17.83 -13.41 -10.39
CA HIS A 478 18.40 -12.05 -10.41
C HIS A 478 18.73 -11.59 -8.99
N LYS A 479 17.77 -11.74 -8.06
CA LYS A 479 17.97 -11.39 -6.65
C LYS A 479 19.12 -12.17 -5.99
N TYR A 480 19.19 -13.49 -6.20
CA TYR A 480 20.30 -14.31 -5.72
C TYR A 480 21.65 -13.78 -6.22
N ILE A 481 21.77 -13.52 -7.53
CA ILE A 481 23.01 -13.02 -8.14
C ILE A 481 23.40 -11.68 -7.52
N THR A 482 22.45 -10.75 -7.36
CA THR A 482 22.70 -9.44 -6.73
C THR A 482 23.16 -9.59 -5.28
N ASP A 483 22.47 -10.39 -4.47
CA ASP A 483 22.76 -10.55 -3.04
C ASP A 483 24.15 -11.19 -2.83
N VAL A 484 24.50 -12.22 -3.62
CA VAL A 484 25.83 -12.87 -3.56
C VAL A 484 26.93 -11.91 -4.01
N ALA A 485 26.73 -11.21 -5.13
CA ALA A 485 27.68 -10.24 -5.66
C ALA A 485 27.99 -9.12 -4.65
N GLU A 486 26.96 -8.58 -4.00
CA GLU A 486 27.13 -7.53 -3.00
C GLU A 486 27.85 -8.03 -1.74
N ARG A 487 27.51 -9.25 -1.27
CA ARG A 487 28.08 -9.82 -0.04
C ARG A 487 29.55 -10.18 -0.18
N TYR A 488 29.94 -10.76 -1.32
CA TYR A 488 31.31 -11.19 -1.59
C TYR A 488 32.13 -10.20 -2.42
N LYS A 489 31.55 -9.06 -2.78
CA LYS A 489 32.20 -8.00 -3.59
C LYS A 489 32.75 -8.51 -4.93
N ILE A 490 32.04 -9.46 -5.55
CA ILE A 490 32.36 -10.00 -6.86
C ILE A 490 31.40 -9.44 -7.93
N PRO A 491 31.82 -9.30 -9.20
CA PRO A 491 30.92 -8.79 -10.25
C PRO A 491 29.75 -9.75 -10.51
N PRO A 492 28.50 -9.27 -10.65
CA PRO A 492 27.32 -10.12 -10.89
C PRO A 492 27.27 -10.71 -12.31
N GLY A 493 27.82 -10.02 -13.31
CA GLY A 493 27.78 -10.44 -14.72
C GLY A 493 28.41 -11.82 -14.97
N PRO A 494 29.64 -12.10 -14.50
CA PRO A 494 30.24 -13.44 -14.60
C PRO A 494 29.40 -14.55 -13.98
N ILE A 495 28.75 -14.30 -12.83
CA ILE A 495 27.84 -15.27 -12.20
C ILE A 495 26.64 -15.51 -13.11
N ALA A 496 26.03 -14.43 -13.63
CA ALA A 496 24.87 -14.52 -14.51
C ALA A 496 25.18 -15.32 -15.79
N THR A 497 26.33 -15.07 -16.44
CA THR A 497 26.77 -15.79 -17.64
C THR A 497 26.83 -17.30 -17.41
N GLU A 498 27.47 -17.73 -16.32
CA GLU A 498 27.62 -19.16 -15.99
C GLU A 498 26.26 -19.80 -15.67
N VAL A 499 25.42 -19.14 -14.87
CA VAL A 499 24.10 -19.65 -14.46
C VAL A 499 23.11 -19.76 -15.62
N LEU A 500 23.26 -18.94 -16.67
CA LEU A 500 22.29 -18.82 -17.77
C LEU A 500 22.73 -19.52 -19.05
N SER A 501 23.99 -19.96 -19.14
CA SER A 501 24.64 -20.49 -20.34
C SER A 501 23.81 -21.46 -21.20
N ASP A 502 23.04 -22.37 -20.59
CA ASP A 502 22.26 -23.39 -21.32
C ASP A 502 20.79 -22.99 -21.65
N ASP A 503 20.22 -21.97 -20.98
CA ASP A 503 18.78 -21.61 -21.05
C ASP A 503 18.55 -20.15 -21.52
N ASP A 504 19.59 -19.46 -22.00
CA ASP A 504 19.52 -18.04 -22.31
C ASP A 504 18.82 -17.74 -23.65
N SER A 505 17.94 -16.74 -23.66
CA SER A 505 17.21 -16.30 -24.85
C SER A 505 17.35 -14.79 -25.05
N GLU A 506 17.19 -14.33 -26.30
CA GLU A 506 17.26 -12.90 -26.62
C GLU A 506 16.30 -12.05 -25.78
N THR A 507 15.07 -12.54 -25.58
CA THR A 507 14.07 -11.87 -24.73
C THR A 507 14.49 -11.83 -23.26
N ALA A 508 15.05 -12.93 -22.74
CA ALA A 508 15.56 -12.98 -21.37
C ALA A 508 16.75 -12.02 -21.17
N PHE A 509 17.65 -11.92 -22.15
CA PHE A 509 18.77 -10.98 -22.08
C PHE A 509 18.32 -9.52 -22.09
N ILE A 510 17.36 -9.15 -22.96
CA ILE A 510 16.76 -7.81 -22.96
C ILE A 510 16.12 -7.50 -21.59
N GLN A 511 15.39 -8.45 -21.02
CA GLN A 511 14.79 -8.28 -19.70
C GLN A 511 15.85 -8.11 -18.60
N ARG A 512 16.96 -8.86 -18.63
CA ARG A 512 18.08 -8.66 -17.69
C ARG A 512 18.66 -7.26 -17.78
N ILE A 513 18.85 -6.73 -19.00
CA ILE A 513 19.30 -5.34 -19.17
C ILE A 513 18.29 -4.38 -18.54
N THR A 514 16.98 -4.57 -18.78
CA THR A 514 15.93 -3.75 -18.17
C THR A 514 15.96 -3.81 -16.64
N ASP A 515 16.11 -4.99 -16.06
CA ASP A 515 16.16 -5.21 -14.61
C ASP A 515 17.43 -4.61 -13.99
N THR A 516 18.59 -4.78 -14.63
CA THR A 516 19.84 -4.13 -14.21
C THR A 516 19.72 -2.61 -14.28
N LEU A 517 19.10 -2.05 -15.34
CA LEU A 517 18.84 -0.61 -15.38
C LEU A 517 17.86 -0.18 -14.27
N ALA A 518 16.78 -0.93 -14.03
CA ALA A 518 15.80 -0.61 -12.98
C ALA A 518 16.40 -0.71 -11.56
N SER A 519 17.39 -1.57 -11.35
CA SER A 519 18.09 -1.67 -10.06
C SER A 519 19.03 -0.48 -9.81
N ARG A 520 19.60 0.12 -10.87
CA ARG A 520 20.49 1.30 -10.82
C ARG A 520 19.76 2.63 -10.87
N PHE A 521 18.61 2.68 -11.54
CA PHE A 521 17.87 3.90 -11.83
C PHE A 521 16.45 3.87 -11.25
N ILE A 522 16.08 4.92 -10.51
CA ILE A 522 14.70 5.13 -10.08
C ILE A 522 14.01 6.01 -11.13
N VAL A 523 13.03 5.45 -11.83
CA VAL A 523 12.26 6.17 -12.85
C VAL A 523 11.34 7.19 -12.17
N MET A 524 11.53 8.47 -12.45
CA MET A 524 10.73 9.57 -11.89
C MET A 524 9.55 9.95 -12.78
N GLY A 525 9.67 9.72 -14.09
CA GLY A 525 8.62 10.01 -15.06
C GLY A 525 9.13 10.08 -16.49
N LYS A 526 8.21 10.35 -17.42
CA LYS A 526 8.51 10.55 -18.84
C LYS A 526 8.50 12.03 -19.17
N VAL A 527 9.57 12.51 -19.81
CA VAL A 527 9.75 13.93 -20.18
C VAL A 527 10.03 14.08 -21.67
N LEU A 528 9.74 15.27 -22.20
CA LEU A 528 10.05 15.65 -23.58
C LEU A 528 11.23 16.64 -23.57
N ILE A 529 12.37 16.23 -24.14
CA ILE A 529 13.61 17.04 -24.20
C ILE A 529 14.00 17.15 -25.66
N ASN A 530 14.16 18.37 -26.17
CA ASN A 530 14.54 18.63 -27.58
C ASN A 530 13.67 17.85 -28.60
N ASN A 531 12.34 17.82 -28.39
CA ASN A 531 11.37 17.04 -29.18
C ASN A 531 11.57 15.51 -29.16
N ARG A 532 12.35 14.97 -28.24
CA ARG A 532 12.53 13.52 -28.04
C ARG A 532 12.06 13.12 -26.64
N TYR A 533 11.43 11.96 -26.55
CA TYR A 533 11.03 11.43 -25.24
C TYR A 533 12.22 10.81 -24.53
N ALA A 534 12.31 11.07 -23.23
CA ALA A 534 13.28 10.46 -22.33
C ALA A 534 12.60 10.04 -21.04
N TYR A 535 13.13 9.01 -20.39
CA TYR A 535 12.83 8.74 -18.98
C TYR A 535 13.72 9.61 -18.12
N ARG A 536 13.11 10.42 -17.25
CA ARG A 536 13.83 11.14 -16.21
C ARG A 536 14.03 10.17 -15.05
N CYS A 537 15.27 9.88 -14.74
CA CYS A 537 15.66 8.87 -13.76
C CYS A 537 16.59 9.48 -12.71
N TRP A 538 16.52 8.97 -11.49
CA TRP A 538 17.52 9.20 -10.46
C TRP A 538 18.52 8.05 -10.46
N HIS A 539 19.80 8.37 -10.66
CA HIS A 539 20.86 7.38 -10.57
C HIS A 539 21.27 7.19 -9.11
N LYS A 540 21.12 5.96 -8.60
CA LYS A 540 21.29 5.66 -7.17
C LYS A 540 22.72 5.87 -6.70
N ALA A 541 23.73 5.51 -7.51
CA ALA A 541 25.13 5.59 -7.09
C ALA A 541 25.70 7.01 -7.13
N SER A 542 25.42 7.79 -8.19
CA SER A 542 25.93 9.17 -8.28
C SER A 542 25.04 10.21 -7.58
N HIS A 543 23.88 9.80 -7.07
CA HIS A 543 22.88 10.70 -6.48
C HIS A 543 22.55 11.88 -7.40
N SER A 544 22.29 11.61 -8.67
CA SER A 544 22.01 12.65 -9.67
C SER A 544 20.86 12.30 -10.61
N MET A 545 20.23 13.35 -11.15
CA MET A 545 19.20 13.22 -12.17
C MET A 545 19.82 12.97 -13.54
N VAL A 546 19.35 11.95 -14.23
CA VAL A 546 19.79 11.54 -15.57
C VAL A 546 18.58 11.38 -16.47
N ASN A 547 18.68 11.83 -17.72
CA ASN A 547 17.62 11.66 -18.71
C ASN A 547 18.02 10.57 -19.71
N ILE A 548 17.38 9.40 -19.63
CA ILE A 548 17.65 8.26 -20.51
C ILE A 548 16.77 8.38 -21.77
N PRO A 549 17.34 8.63 -22.95
CA PRO A 549 16.57 8.85 -24.17
C PRO A 549 15.90 7.56 -24.67
N ILE A 550 14.67 7.69 -25.18
CA ILE A 550 13.92 6.55 -25.73
C ILE A 550 14.15 6.49 -27.24
N GLY A 551 14.83 5.44 -27.70
CA GLY A 551 15.02 5.12 -29.13
C GLY A 551 16.23 5.76 -29.82
N ASP A 552 17.01 6.60 -29.13
CA ASP A 552 18.22 7.23 -29.68
C ASP A 552 19.49 6.53 -29.16
N SER A 553 20.05 5.63 -29.97
CA SER A 553 21.20 4.81 -29.61
C SER A 553 22.46 5.62 -29.22
N ARG A 554 22.78 6.70 -29.95
CA ARG A 554 24.03 7.46 -29.67
C ARG A 554 23.94 8.24 -28.38
N ALA A 555 22.79 8.88 -28.13
CA ALA A 555 22.56 9.59 -26.88
C ALA A 555 22.48 8.61 -25.70
N LEU A 556 21.88 7.42 -25.92
CA LEU A 556 21.78 6.37 -24.90
C LEU A 556 23.16 5.86 -24.46
N LEU A 557 24.06 5.60 -25.40
CA LEU A 557 25.43 5.18 -25.12
C LEU A 557 26.13 6.19 -24.21
N GLY A 558 26.16 7.47 -24.61
CA GLY A 558 26.83 8.52 -23.83
C GLY A 558 26.23 8.71 -22.43
N VAL A 559 24.91 8.53 -22.29
CA VAL A 559 24.23 8.63 -20.98
C VAL A 559 24.61 7.48 -20.05
N ILE A 560 24.58 6.23 -20.55
CA ILE A 560 24.92 5.06 -19.72
C ILE A 560 26.39 5.09 -19.33
N GLU A 561 27.29 5.39 -20.27
CA GLU A 561 28.72 5.44 -19.99
C GLU A 561 29.07 6.55 -19.00
N SER A 562 28.41 7.71 -19.10
CA SER A 562 28.57 8.81 -18.16
C SER A 562 27.98 8.50 -16.78
N ALA A 563 26.87 7.77 -16.69
CA ALA A 563 26.21 7.46 -15.43
C ALA A 563 26.93 6.35 -14.66
N GLU A 564 27.29 5.26 -15.35
CA GLU A 564 27.95 4.09 -14.75
C GLU A 564 29.48 4.26 -14.64
N GLY A 565 30.07 5.21 -15.36
CA GLY A 565 31.52 5.42 -15.38
C GLY A 565 32.29 4.28 -16.07
N LYS A 566 31.61 3.47 -16.88
CA LYS A 566 32.14 2.31 -17.61
C LYS A 566 31.68 2.37 -19.06
N ASN A 567 32.49 1.86 -19.99
CA ASN A 567 32.00 1.68 -21.37
C ASN A 567 30.90 0.61 -21.43
N LEU A 568 30.09 0.63 -22.49
CA LEU A 568 28.94 -0.28 -22.61
C LEU A 568 29.34 -1.77 -22.55
N LEU A 569 30.46 -2.16 -23.18
CA LEU A 569 30.90 -3.55 -23.17
C LEU A 569 31.21 -4.02 -21.74
N LYS A 570 31.92 -3.19 -20.98
CA LYS A 570 32.27 -3.47 -19.58
C LYS A 570 31.03 -3.52 -18.69
N PHE A 571 30.06 -2.64 -18.90
CA PHE A 571 28.76 -2.70 -18.23
C PHE A 571 28.05 -4.04 -18.50
N ILE A 572 28.00 -4.51 -19.75
CA ILE A 572 27.41 -5.81 -20.06
C ILE A 572 28.17 -6.96 -19.38
N LEU A 573 29.49 -7.00 -19.52
CA LEU A 573 30.31 -8.10 -18.99
C LEU A 573 30.30 -8.17 -17.45
N GLU A 574 30.35 -7.02 -16.76
CA GLU A 574 30.47 -6.97 -15.31
C GLU A 574 29.12 -6.92 -14.60
N ASP A 575 28.11 -6.26 -15.17
CA ASP A 575 26.85 -5.95 -14.49
C ASP A 575 25.64 -6.74 -15.02
N VAL A 576 25.64 -7.18 -16.28
CA VAL A 576 24.51 -7.90 -16.90
C VAL A 576 24.79 -9.39 -17.13
N GLY A 577 26.00 -9.73 -17.53
CA GLY A 577 26.40 -11.05 -18.03
C GLY A 577 26.25 -11.16 -19.54
N GLU A 578 27.20 -11.85 -20.17
CA GLU A 578 27.20 -12.07 -21.62
C GLU A 578 26.15 -13.11 -21.99
N PRO A 579 25.36 -12.90 -23.06
CA PRO A 579 24.35 -13.87 -23.45
C PRO A 579 24.96 -15.17 -24.00
N GLY A 580 24.48 -16.31 -23.52
CA GLY A 580 24.98 -17.63 -23.91
C GLY A 580 24.70 -18.03 -25.38
N PHE A 581 23.68 -17.41 -26.00
CA PHE A 581 23.29 -17.68 -27.40
C PHE A 581 24.13 -16.93 -28.45
N GLU A 582 25.06 -16.07 -28.04
CA GLU A 582 25.99 -15.39 -28.96
C GLU A 582 27.16 -16.34 -29.30
N GLU A 583 27.05 -17.08 -30.41
CA GLU A 583 28.09 -18.02 -30.89
C GLU A 583 29.37 -17.37 -31.45
N ILE A 584 29.57 -16.06 -31.34
CA ILE A 584 30.67 -15.42 -32.10
C ILE A 584 32.02 -15.55 -31.39
N ARG A 585 32.78 -16.58 -31.78
CA ARG A 585 34.24 -16.62 -31.65
C ARG A 585 34.85 -15.75 -32.75
N PHE A 586 35.29 -14.56 -32.38
CA PHE A 586 36.12 -13.75 -33.27
C PHE A 586 37.58 -14.18 -33.10
N GLU A 587 38.11 -14.86 -34.11
CA GLU A 587 39.54 -15.14 -34.24
C GLU A 587 40.18 -13.93 -34.94
N ASP A 588 40.90 -13.12 -34.15
CA ASP A 588 41.79 -12.00 -34.52
C ASP A 588 41.21 -10.62 -34.95
N GLU A 589 41.94 -9.58 -34.50
CA GLU A 589 41.73 -8.10 -34.52
C GLU A 589 40.83 -7.49 -33.42
N GLU A 590 41.46 -7.14 -32.28
CA GLU A 590 40.81 -6.65 -31.04
C GLU A 590 39.89 -5.42 -31.22
N ASP A 591 40.23 -4.47 -32.11
CA ASP A 591 39.51 -3.18 -32.20
C ASP A 591 38.21 -3.23 -33.04
N GLN A 592 38.19 -3.97 -34.16
CA GLN A 592 36.98 -4.11 -34.99
C GLN A 592 35.92 -4.97 -34.31
N VAL A 593 36.36 -6.01 -33.60
CA VAL A 593 35.50 -6.89 -32.81
C VAL A 593 34.84 -6.12 -31.66
N TYR A 594 35.58 -5.23 -31.00
CA TYR A 594 35.05 -4.37 -29.94
C TYR A 594 33.94 -3.45 -30.44
N LEU A 595 34.13 -2.79 -31.59
CA LEU A 595 33.13 -1.89 -32.20
C LEU A 595 31.85 -2.65 -32.57
N LEU A 596 31.98 -3.80 -33.21
CA LEU A 596 30.85 -4.64 -33.61
C LEU A 596 30.06 -5.16 -32.40
N ARG A 597 30.76 -5.64 -31.35
CA ARG A 597 30.12 -6.05 -30.09
C ARG A 597 29.38 -4.90 -29.42
N THR A 598 30.00 -3.72 -29.37
CA THR A 598 29.41 -2.52 -28.76
C THR A 598 28.15 -2.08 -29.50
N GLU A 599 28.18 -2.03 -30.84
CA GLU A 599 27.01 -1.65 -31.65
C GLU A 599 25.86 -2.65 -31.46
N ARG A 600 26.17 -3.95 -31.36
CA ARG A 600 25.16 -4.98 -31.14
C ARG A 600 24.54 -4.89 -29.74
N TYR A 601 25.35 -4.80 -28.69
CA TYR A 601 24.84 -4.62 -27.33
C TYR A 601 24.03 -3.33 -27.19
N LEU A 602 24.43 -2.26 -27.89
CA LEU A 602 23.67 -1.01 -27.89
C LEU A 602 22.26 -1.19 -28.46
N ASN A 603 22.06 -2.07 -29.45
CA ASN A 603 20.72 -2.39 -29.97
C ASN A 603 19.86 -3.13 -28.95
N TYR A 604 20.43 -4.05 -28.17
CA TYR A 604 19.69 -4.71 -27.07
C TYR A 604 19.33 -3.71 -25.97
N VAL A 605 20.27 -2.85 -25.56
CA VAL A 605 19.98 -1.79 -24.58
C VAL A 605 18.90 -0.84 -25.09
N ARG A 606 18.95 -0.43 -26.37
CA ARG A 606 17.88 0.38 -26.99
C ARG A 606 16.51 -0.28 -26.90
N THR A 607 16.46 -1.61 -27.01
CA THR A 607 15.23 -2.41 -26.92
C THR A 607 14.77 -2.62 -25.48
N ALA A 608 15.71 -2.67 -24.53
CA ALA A 608 15.45 -2.81 -23.10
C ALA A 608 14.92 -1.52 -22.44
N VAL A 609 15.41 -0.35 -22.86
CA VAL A 609 15.02 0.95 -22.30
C VAL A 609 13.51 1.19 -22.29
N PRO A 610 12.74 0.92 -23.37
CA PRO A 610 11.28 0.97 -23.34
C PRO A 610 10.64 0.21 -22.17
N GLY A 611 11.23 -0.91 -21.74
CA GLY A 611 10.78 -1.70 -20.58
C GLY A 611 10.79 -0.93 -19.26
N LEU A 612 11.62 0.11 -19.13
CA LEU A 612 11.59 1.03 -17.99
C LEU A 612 10.25 1.77 -17.86
N GLY A 613 9.45 1.79 -18.93
CA GLY A 613 8.10 2.34 -18.94
C GLY A 613 7.18 1.69 -17.91
N ALA A 614 7.41 0.43 -17.55
CA ALA A 614 6.64 -0.27 -16.51
C ALA A 614 6.83 0.33 -15.11
N PHE A 615 7.93 1.07 -14.89
CA PHE A 615 8.25 1.70 -13.60
C PHE A 615 7.85 3.19 -13.56
N VAL A 616 7.29 3.73 -14.65
CA VAL A 616 6.80 5.10 -14.70
C VAL A 616 5.55 5.20 -13.80
N PRO A 617 5.53 6.15 -12.84
CA PRO A 617 4.35 6.40 -12.01
C PRO A 617 3.10 6.67 -12.86
N SER A 618 1.95 6.18 -12.44
CA SER A 618 0.69 6.39 -13.14
C SER A 618 0.36 7.90 -13.18
N PRO A 619 0.12 8.52 -14.35
CA PRO A 619 -0.09 9.96 -14.48
C PRO A 619 -1.25 10.57 -13.67
N GLY A 620 -2.13 9.74 -13.10
CA GLY A 620 -3.24 10.15 -12.22
C GLY A 620 -3.06 9.81 -10.74
N GLU A 621 -2.06 9.00 -10.38
CA GLU A 621 -1.83 8.52 -8.99
C GLU A 621 -0.57 9.15 -8.38
N ALA A 622 0.33 9.68 -9.21
CA ALA A 622 1.54 10.36 -8.80
C ALA A 622 1.25 11.60 -7.91
N TYR A 623 1.74 11.57 -6.67
CA TYR A 623 1.64 12.67 -5.71
C TYR A 623 2.96 13.43 -5.61
N HIS A 624 2.98 14.66 -6.12
CA HIS A 624 4.18 15.50 -6.12
C HIS A 624 4.38 16.23 -4.80
N VAL A 625 5.61 16.14 -4.26
CA VAL A 625 6.06 16.82 -3.03
C VAL A 625 7.33 17.65 -3.29
N ASN A 626 7.61 18.62 -2.43
CA ASN A 626 8.83 19.44 -2.45
C ASN A 626 9.36 19.58 -1.01
N THR A 627 10.34 20.46 -0.74
CA THR A 627 10.93 20.63 0.59
C THR A 627 9.89 20.79 1.70
N GLY A 628 10.08 20.06 2.79
CA GLY A 628 9.25 20.12 3.99
C GLY A 628 8.79 18.74 4.47
N CYS A 629 7.79 18.73 5.32
CA CYS A 629 7.19 17.54 5.91
C CYS A 629 5.77 17.33 5.35
N HIS A 630 5.46 16.12 4.89
CA HIS A 630 4.21 15.77 4.18
C HIS A 630 3.49 14.65 4.89
N ALA A 631 2.28 14.90 5.38
CA ALA A 631 1.46 13.95 6.11
C ALA A 631 0.39 13.34 5.20
N PHE A 632 0.25 12.02 5.28
CA PHE A 632 -0.72 11.22 4.56
C PHE A 632 -1.65 10.61 5.60
N LYS A 633 -2.85 11.17 5.66
CA LYS A 633 -3.82 10.93 6.71
C LYS A 633 -4.79 9.81 6.30
N PRO A 634 -5.34 9.03 7.26
CA PRO A 634 -6.46 8.15 6.99
C PRO A 634 -7.64 8.94 6.37
N ASN A 635 -8.24 8.42 5.30
CA ASN A 635 -9.40 9.05 4.65
C ASN A 635 -10.70 8.30 5.02
N ALA A 636 -11.85 8.96 4.95
CA ALA A 636 -13.16 8.37 5.20
C ALA A 636 -13.45 7.16 4.29
N ASP A 637 -12.92 7.16 3.06
CA ASP A 637 -13.07 6.06 2.11
C ASP A 637 -12.16 4.84 2.43
N ASN A 638 -11.13 5.03 3.26
CA ASN A 638 -10.20 3.98 3.66
C ASN A 638 -9.71 4.23 5.11
N PRO A 639 -10.58 4.00 6.11
CA PRO A 639 -10.28 4.31 7.51
C PRO A 639 -9.15 3.46 8.10
N ASP A 640 -8.86 2.30 7.50
CA ASP A 640 -7.81 1.38 7.93
C ASP A 640 -6.40 1.81 7.45
N GLN A 641 -6.30 2.84 6.61
CA GLN A 641 -5.01 3.35 6.15
C GLN A 641 -4.27 4.02 7.32
N PRO A 642 -3.02 3.59 7.64
CA PRO A 642 -2.28 4.19 8.74
C PRO A 642 -1.85 5.63 8.41
N PHE A 643 -1.70 6.46 9.45
CA PHE A 643 -1.06 7.77 9.33
C PHE A 643 0.40 7.59 8.93
N MET A 644 0.80 8.21 7.82
CA MET A 644 2.15 8.12 7.26
C MET A 644 2.72 9.51 7.04
N MET A 645 4.04 9.66 7.16
CA MET A 645 4.69 10.96 6.95
C MET A 645 5.96 10.81 6.11
N ARG A 646 6.24 11.81 5.27
CA ARG A 646 7.49 11.92 4.50
C ARG A 646 8.19 13.24 4.73
N ILE A 647 9.49 13.19 4.98
CA ILE A 647 10.32 14.37 5.20
C ILE A 647 11.23 14.54 3.98
N VAL A 648 11.18 15.70 3.35
CA VAL A 648 11.98 16.05 2.16
C VAL A 648 12.93 17.18 2.53
N SER A 649 14.23 16.90 2.46
CA SER A 649 15.30 17.88 2.66
C SER A 649 16.35 17.71 1.56
N GLY A 650 16.37 18.66 0.62
CA GLY A 650 17.17 18.51 -0.59
C GLY A 650 16.66 17.35 -1.46
N VAL A 651 17.60 16.55 -1.95
CA VAL A 651 17.32 15.31 -2.69
C VAL A 651 17.01 14.11 -1.78
N ASN A 652 17.20 14.28 -0.46
CA ASN A 652 16.91 13.21 0.50
C ASN A 652 15.42 13.21 0.85
N MET A 653 14.85 12.01 0.83
CA MET A 653 13.50 11.73 1.27
C MET A 653 13.56 10.66 2.36
N PHE A 654 12.83 10.89 3.46
CA PHE A 654 12.71 9.95 4.55
C PHE A 654 11.25 9.58 4.73
N ARG A 655 10.98 8.29 4.85
CA ARG A 655 9.66 7.76 5.21
C ARG A 655 9.62 7.57 6.73
N VAL A 656 8.50 7.94 7.34
CA VAL A 656 8.26 7.75 8.78
C VAL A 656 7.14 6.74 8.96
N GLU A 657 7.43 5.72 9.76
CA GLU A 657 6.51 4.65 10.12
C GLU A 657 6.12 4.82 11.60
N TYR A 658 4.82 4.95 11.87
CA TYR A 658 4.29 5.02 13.22
C TYR A 658 3.69 3.66 13.60
N PRO A 659 4.23 2.95 14.59
CA PRO A 659 3.70 1.67 15.03
C PRO A 659 2.29 1.83 15.62
N THR A 660 1.46 0.80 15.48
CA THR A 660 0.09 0.77 16.00
C THR A 660 -0.01 0.51 17.50
N ALA A 661 1.05 -0.02 18.12
CA ALA A 661 1.07 -0.27 19.57
C ALA A 661 1.38 1.01 20.35
N LEU A 662 0.58 1.27 21.38
CA LEU A 662 0.72 2.44 22.25
C LEU A 662 2.08 2.41 22.98
N GLY A 663 2.98 3.36 22.70
CA GLY A 663 4.29 3.47 23.35
C GLY A 663 5.49 3.13 22.47
N ASP A 664 5.28 2.55 21.29
CA ASP A 664 6.34 2.31 20.32
C ASP A 664 6.74 3.60 19.60
N ARG A 665 8.04 3.74 19.30
CA ARG A 665 8.61 4.97 18.72
C ARG A 665 8.44 5.00 17.20
N ALA A 666 8.29 6.20 16.65
CA ALA A 666 8.36 6.42 15.21
C ALA A 666 9.70 5.91 14.65
N VAL A 667 9.65 5.20 13.52
CA VAL A 667 10.83 4.68 12.82
C VAL A 667 11.02 5.44 11.52
N PHE A 668 12.20 6.00 11.33
CA PHE A 668 12.58 6.76 10.15
C PHE A 668 13.42 5.87 9.22
N ARG A 669 13.08 5.82 7.94
CA ARG A 669 13.85 5.11 6.91
C ARG A 669 14.21 6.06 5.78
N LYS A 670 15.47 6.02 5.35
CA LYS A 670 15.89 6.81 4.19
C LYS A 670 15.46 6.12 2.90
N CYS A 671 14.80 6.84 2.00
CA CYS A 671 14.47 6.33 0.67
C CYS A 671 15.74 6.28 -0.20
N GLU A 672 15.81 5.31 -1.12
CA GLU A 672 16.94 5.15 -2.06
C GLU A 672 17.14 6.36 -3.01
N GLY A 673 16.11 7.19 -3.13
CA GLY A 673 16.15 8.42 -3.90
C GLY A 673 14.92 9.31 -3.67
N PRO A 674 14.66 10.27 -4.56
CA PRO A 674 13.60 11.27 -4.44
C PRO A 674 12.18 10.71 -4.71
N ARG A 675 11.91 9.44 -4.37
CA ARG A 675 10.65 8.74 -4.62
C ARG A 675 10.34 7.70 -3.52
N ASP A 676 9.07 7.58 -3.17
CA ASP A 676 8.50 6.51 -2.33
C ASP A 676 7.14 6.07 -2.90
N GLY A 677 7.10 4.95 -3.63
CA GLY A 677 5.89 4.51 -4.34
C GLY A 677 5.43 5.55 -5.38
N GLU A 678 4.20 6.03 -5.25
CA GLU A 678 3.62 7.09 -6.09
C GLU A 678 3.95 8.51 -5.61
N VAL A 679 4.66 8.66 -4.47
CA VAL A 679 5.08 9.97 -3.95
C VAL A 679 6.41 10.37 -4.58
N LEU A 680 6.45 11.49 -5.31
CA LEU A 680 7.59 11.94 -6.10
C LEU A 680 8.04 13.32 -5.65
N VAL A 681 9.32 13.47 -5.33
CA VAL A 681 9.90 14.80 -5.10
C VAL A 681 10.04 15.53 -6.44
N LEU A 682 9.59 16.79 -6.49
CA LEU A 682 9.72 17.66 -7.64
C LEU A 682 11.19 18.05 -7.85
N THR A 683 11.84 17.35 -8.78
CA THR A 683 13.21 17.63 -9.24
C THR A 683 13.15 18.17 -10.67
N ASN A 684 13.03 19.49 -10.82
CA ASN A 684 13.06 20.15 -12.12
C ASN A 684 14.50 20.55 -12.47
N GLU A 685 14.84 20.64 -13.76
CA GLU A 685 16.21 20.91 -14.25
C GLU A 685 16.86 22.19 -13.66
N ASN A 686 16.04 23.14 -13.19
CA ASN A 686 16.49 24.41 -12.60
C ASN A 686 16.10 24.58 -11.12
N HIS A 687 15.55 23.55 -10.47
CA HIS A 687 15.07 23.66 -9.09
C HIS A 687 15.22 22.33 -8.35
N ILE A 688 16.31 22.21 -7.59
CA ILE A 688 16.49 21.16 -6.58
C ILE A 688 15.79 21.66 -5.32
N PRO A 689 15.01 20.81 -4.62
CA PRO A 689 14.44 21.17 -3.32
C PRO A 689 15.53 21.73 -2.38
N ARG A 690 15.15 22.70 -1.56
CA ARG A 690 16.04 23.29 -0.55
C ARG A 690 16.42 22.25 0.50
N GLU A 691 17.69 22.23 0.89
CA GLU A 691 18.16 21.53 2.08
C GLU A 691 17.86 22.36 3.33
N ILE A 692 17.08 21.80 4.26
CA ILE A 692 16.62 22.48 5.48
C ILE A 692 17.15 21.84 6.75
N HIS A 693 17.53 20.56 6.71
CA HIS A 693 18.06 19.81 7.84
C HIS A 693 19.45 19.20 7.54
N PRO A 694 20.52 20.01 7.50
CA PRO A 694 21.87 19.51 7.23
C PRO A 694 22.38 18.49 8.26
N GLN A 695 21.74 18.44 9.44
CA GLN A 695 22.06 17.52 10.51
C GLN A 695 21.38 16.13 10.38
N TYR A 696 20.35 16.00 9.55
CA TYR A 696 19.62 14.74 9.34
C TYR A 696 20.04 14.10 8.00
N ARG A 697 21.26 13.55 7.95
CA ARG A 697 21.86 13.01 6.70
C ARG A 697 21.43 11.57 6.40
N ASP A 698 21.14 10.83 7.45
CA ASP A 698 20.83 9.41 7.47
C ASP A 698 19.66 9.13 8.44
N GLU A 699 19.17 7.90 8.39
CA GLU A 699 18.12 7.41 9.28
C GLU A 699 18.58 7.32 10.74
N GLU A 700 19.85 7.04 11.01
CA GLU A 700 20.38 6.98 12.37
C GLU A 700 20.20 8.31 13.11
N SER A 701 20.48 9.43 12.42
CA SER A 701 20.35 10.77 12.97
C SER A 701 18.92 11.12 13.38
N LEU A 702 17.93 10.68 12.60
CA LEU A 702 16.52 10.91 12.85
C LEU A 702 15.94 9.94 13.89
N ASN A 703 16.40 8.69 13.93
CA ASN A 703 15.95 7.69 14.91
C ASN A 703 16.52 7.89 16.32
N LYS A 704 17.43 8.85 16.52
CA LYS A 704 17.90 9.23 17.86
C LYS A 704 16.73 9.73 18.70
N PRO A 705 16.55 9.22 19.95
CA PRO A 705 15.46 9.65 20.80
C PRO A 705 15.55 11.15 21.07
N PRO A 706 14.42 11.87 21.06
CA PRO A 706 14.43 13.29 21.40
C PRO A 706 14.99 13.52 22.81
N SER A 707 15.83 14.54 22.97
CA SER A 707 16.50 14.87 24.24
C SER A 707 15.60 15.61 25.22
N ARG A 708 14.45 16.10 24.77
CA ARG A 708 13.46 16.83 25.55
C ARG A 708 12.07 16.31 25.26
N THR A 709 11.18 16.44 26.25
CA THR A 709 9.74 16.25 26.07
C THR A 709 9.10 17.47 25.39
N ILE A 710 7.88 17.31 24.87
CA ILE A 710 7.10 18.42 24.29
C ILE A 710 6.89 19.54 25.32
N LYS A 711 6.61 19.19 26.57
CA LYS A 711 6.44 20.14 27.68
C LYS A 711 7.69 20.97 27.94
N GLU A 712 8.86 20.34 28.07
CA GLU A 712 10.12 21.05 28.31
C GLU A 712 10.48 21.98 27.15
N MET A 713 10.25 21.53 25.90
CA MET A 713 10.45 22.36 24.71
C MET A 713 9.49 23.55 24.68
N TYR A 714 8.21 23.32 25.03
CA TYR A 714 7.20 24.37 25.11
C TYR A 714 7.61 25.47 26.10
N ASP A 715 8.06 25.09 27.30
CA ASP A 715 8.42 26.04 28.36
C ASP A 715 9.64 26.88 27.97
N LEU A 716 10.63 26.25 27.35
CA LEU A 716 11.83 26.92 26.87
C LEU A 716 11.50 27.93 25.74
N VAL A 717 10.66 27.55 24.78
CA VAL A 717 10.22 28.43 23.69
C VAL A 717 9.35 29.58 24.21
N TYR A 718 8.47 29.32 25.19
CA TYR A 718 7.66 30.35 25.85
C TYR A 718 8.56 31.40 26.51
N ASP A 719 9.57 30.98 27.24
CA ASP A 719 10.50 31.88 27.90
C ASP A 719 11.33 32.71 26.92
N ILE A 720 11.71 32.16 25.77
CA ILE A 720 12.39 32.89 24.69
C ILE A 720 11.48 33.99 24.14
N ILE A 721 10.23 33.66 23.81
CA ILE A 721 9.27 34.62 23.24
C ILE A 721 8.95 35.73 24.26
N ASN A 722 8.69 35.35 25.52
CA ASN A 722 8.44 36.27 26.62
C ASN A 722 9.62 37.24 26.86
N THR A 723 10.85 36.74 26.74
CA THR A 723 12.07 37.56 26.88
C THR A 723 12.24 38.53 25.71
N GLY A 724 12.02 38.07 24.47
CA GLY A 724 12.33 38.82 23.27
C GLY A 724 11.35 39.93 22.92
N TRP A 725 10.04 39.72 23.08
CA TRP A 725 9.03 40.61 22.50
C TRP A 725 7.92 40.98 23.48
N ARG A 726 7.26 42.12 23.23
CA ARG A 726 6.09 42.59 23.99
C ARG A 726 4.86 42.67 23.08
N PHE A 727 3.73 42.21 23.60
CA PHE A 727 2.43 42.19 22.91
C PHE A 727 1.36 42.86 23.77
N LYS A 728 0.25 43.30 23.17
CA LYS A 728 -0.86 43.90 23.94
C LYS A 728 -1.50 42.90 24.91
N ASN A 729 -1.82 41.70 24.44
CA ASN A 729 -2.33 40.59 25.25
C ASN A 729 -1.20 39.59 25.55
N HIS A 730 -0.21 40.05 26.33
CA HIS A 730 1.13 39.46 26.36
C HIS A 730 1.17 37.95 26.66
N GLU A 731 0.60 37.51 27.77
CA GLU A 731 0.65 36.10 28.19
C GLU A 731 -0.03 35.19 27.16
N THR A 732 -1.25 35.54 26.76
CA THR A 732 -2.06 34.80 25.78
C THR A 732 -1.35 34.70 24.43
N VAL A 733 -0.70 35.79 23.98
CA VAL A 733 0.07 35.77 22.73
C VAL A 733 1.33 34.94 22.87
N CYS A 734 2.02 34.96 24.01
CA CYS A 734 3.17 34.10 24.25
C CYS A 734 2.79 32.62 24.16
N GLU A 735 1.69 32.19 24.80
CA GLU A 735 1.19 30.80 24.71
C GLU A 735 0.85 30.42 23.26
N LEU A 736 0.13 31.29 22.55
CA LEU A 736 -0.23 31.10 21.14
C LEU A 736 1.02 30.93 20.24
N LEU A 737 2.01 31.79 20.40
CA LEU A 737 3.22 31.76 19.57
C LEU A 737 4.12 30.58 19.90
N THR A 738 4.16 30.14 21.15
CA THR A 738 4.86 28.91 21.53
C THR A 738 4.25 27.71 20.83
N ALA A 739 2.93 27.54 20.91
CA ALA A 739 2.23 26.46 20.22
C ALA A 739 2.45 26.52 18.70
N LEU A 740 2.45 27.72 18.12
CA LEU A 740 2.71 27.93 16.69
C LEU A 740 4.14 27.50 16.29
N VAL A 741 5.16 27.85 17.07
CA VAL A 741 6.55 27.47 16.80
C VAL A 741 6.71 25.95 16.79
N LEU A 742 6.08 25.23 17.73
CA LEU A 742 6.10 23.76 17.76
C LEU A 742 5.24 23.14 16.65
N LEU A 743 4.15 23.78 16.23
CA LEU A 743 3.28 23.27 15.16
C LEU A 743 3.94 23.35 13.77
N VAL A 744 4.69 24.42 13.47
CA VAL A 744 5.20 24.72 12.12
C VAL A 744 5.90 23.54 11.42
N PRO A 745 6.83 22.79 12.06
CA PRO A 745 7.52 21.67 11.40
C PRO A 745 6.61 20.55 10.91
N VAL A 746 5.44 20.38 11.54
CA VAL A 746 4.47 19.30 11.29
C VAL A 746 3.09 19.83 10.94
N ALA A 747 2.99 21.08 10.48
CA ALA A 747 1.71 21.72 10.19
C ALA A 747 0.92 21.01 9.07
N ASP A 748 1.57 20.15 8.28
CA ASP A 748 0.87 19.36 7.27
C ASP A 748 -0.05 18.29 7.90
N ALA A 749 0.24 17.86 9.14
CA ALA A 749 -0.54 16.88 9.87
C ALA A 749 -1.93 17.40 10.30
N VAL A 750 -2.15 18.71 10.40
CA VAL A 750 -3.45 19.29 10.80
C VAL A 750 -4.28 19.67 9.58
N ASP A 751 -5.60 19.82 9.71
CA ASP A 751 -6.49 20.07 8.55
C ASP A 751 -6.34 21.48 8.00
N ARG A 752 -6.24 22.48 8.89
CA ARG A 752 -5.96 23.87 8.51
C ARG A 752 -4.60 24.30 8.99
N VAL A 753 -3.76 24.72 8.04
CA VAL A 753 -2.49 25.37 8.33
C VAL A 753 -2.72 26.78 8.90
N PRO A 754 -1.94 27.22 9.89
CA PRO A 754 -2.12 28.52 10.51
C PRO A 754 -1.65 29.66 9.59
N VAL A 755 -2.43 30.73 9.55
CA VAL A 755 -2.12 31.97 8.82
C VAL A 755 -2.17 33.12 9.83
N VAL A 756 -1.04 33.78 10.06
CA VAL A 756 -0.86 34.76 11.15
C VAL A 756 -0.33 36.07 10.59
N MET A 757 -0.89 37.18 11.06
CA MET A 757 -0.43 38.53 10.72
C MET A 757 -0.03 39.29 11.98
N PHE A 758 1.20 39.78 12.01
CA PHE A 758 1.75 40.62 13.06
C PHE A 758 1.62 42.10 12.67
N THR A 759 0.92 42.87 13.51
CA THR A 759 0.74 44.32 13.32
C THR A 759 1.32 45.11 14.49
N GLY A 760 1.78 46.34 14.24
CA GLY A 760 2.23 47.25 15.29
C GLY A 760 3.04 48.41 14.74
N ASP A 761 3.33 49.39 15.59
CA ASP A 761 4.08 50.60 15.20
C ASP A 761 5.50 50.29 14.71
N GLN A 762 6.12 51.26 14.03
CA GLN A 762 7.54 51.17 13.70
C GLN A 762 8.39 50.88 14.95
N SER A 763 9.40 50.04 14.78
CA SER A 763 10.30 49.60 15.86
C SER A 763 9.64 48.75 16.96
N SER A 764 8.50 48.11 16.69
CA SER A 764 7.88 47.14 17.61
C SER A 764 8.53 45.74 17.62
N GLY A 765 9.55 45.49 16.79
CA GLY A 765 10.21 44.17 16.69
C GLY A 765 9.58 43.18 15.71
N LYS A 766 8.77 43.64 14.73
CA LYS A 766 8.13 42.79 13.71
C LYS A 766 9.13 41.98 12.88
N THR A 767 10.11 42.65 12.26
CA THR A 767 11.16 42.03 11.44
C THR A 767 12.02 41.07 12.25
N SER A 768 12.34 41.39 13.52
CA SER A 768 13.09 40.47 14.37
C SER A 768 12.31 39.22 14.75
N LEU A 769 10.98 39.29 14.82
CA LEU A 769 10.11 38.14 15.04
C LEU A 769 9.95 37.30 13.75
N VAL A 770 9.41 37.88 12.68
CA VAL A 770 9.09 37.16 11.44
C VAL A 770 10.35 36.79 10.66
N GLY A 771 11.28 37.72 10.49
CA GLY A 771 12.54 37.49 9.79
C GLY A 771 13.62 36.86 10.66
N GLY A 772 13.62 37.07 11.97
CA GLY A 772 14.61 36.53 12.91
C GLY A 772 14.21 35.18 13.49
N LEU A 773 13.23 35.16 14.40
CA LEU A 773 12.80 33.96 15.13
C LEU A 773 12.28 32.85 14.18
N PHE A 774 11.34 33.20 13.30
CA PHE A 774 10.73 32.24 12.36
C PHE A 774 11.56 32.06 11.09
N GLY A 775 11.83 33.15 10.35
CA GLY A 775 12.48 33.10 9.03
C GLY A 775 14.00 32.92 9.04
N ARG A 776 14.68 33.14 10.18
CA ARG A 776 16.14 33.05 10.37
C ARG A 776 17.00 33.99 9.52
N GLU A 777 16.43 34.77 8.62
CA GLU A 777 17.19 35.58 7.67
C GLU A 777 17.66 36.92 8.25
N ALA A 778 16.77 37.62 8.97
CA ALA A 778 17.08 38.95 9.51
C ALA A 778 18.02 38.88 10.73
N LEU A 779 17.82 37.88 11.61
CA LEU A 779 18.60 37.68 12.83
C LEU A 779 18.86 36.17 13.03
N PRO A 780 19.81 35.57 12.29
CA PRO A 780 20.01 34.12 12.26
C PRO A 780 20.40 33.52 13.61
N ARG A 781 21.00 34.32 14.50
CA ARG A 781 21.47 33.86 15.82
C ARG A 781 20.32 33.45 16.75
N ILE A 782 19.13 34.02 16.58
CA ILE A 782 17.95 33.73 17.39
C ILE A 782 16.90 32.85 16.68
N GLY A 783 17.12 32.47 15.43
CA GLY A 783 16.12 31.68 14.68
C GLY A 783 15.96 30.27 15.25
N LEU A 784 14.71 29.85 15.48
CA LEU A 784 14.41 28.53 16.05
C LEU A 784 13.98 27.50 15.00
N LEU A 785 13.54 27.93 13.82
CA LEU A 785 12.94 27.05 12.83
C LEU A 785 13.80 26.89 11.58
N GLN A 786 13.83 25.67 11.07
CA GLN A 786 14.43 25.32 9.77
C GLN A 786 13.35 25.12 8.68
N ASN A 787 12.12 24.81 9.08
CA ASN A 787 10.98 24.55 8.20
C ASN A 787 10.30 25.84 7.70
N THR A 788 11.09 26.88 7.40
CA THR A 788 10.60 28.22 7.05
C THR A 788 11.33 28.76 5.83
N THR A 789 10.64 29.63 5.09
CA THR A 789 11.20 30.43 3.99
C THR A 789 10.83 31.88 4.22
N TYR A 790 11.79 32.79 4.11
CA TYR A 790 11.58 34.23 4.29
C TYR A 790 11.60 34.95 2.94
N MET A 791 10.73 35.95 2.77
CA MET A 791 10.72 36.82 1.61
C MET A 791 10.37 38.25 2.01
N ALA A 792 11.28 39.20 1.77
CA ALA A 792 11.02 40.64 1.91
C ALA A 792 10.55 41.30 0.60
N ASN A 793 11.04 40.83 -0.55
CA ASN A 793 10.67 41.32 -1.88
C ASN A 793 10.02 40.21 -2.71
N TYR A 794 8.78 39.86 -2.34
CA TYR A 794 8.03 38.79 -3.00
C TYR A 794 7.23 39.30 -4.23
N THR A 795 6.97 38.36 -5.13
CA THR A 795 5.97 38.49 -6.21
C THR A 795 5.07 37.25 -6.16
N GLN A 796 3.86 37.35 -6.70
CA GLN A 796 2.95 36.20 -6.76
C GLN A 796 3.60 34.99 -7.49
N ALA A 797 4.34 35.24 -8.57
CA ALA A 797 5.06 34.20 -9.31
C ALA A 797 6.21 33.59 -8.48
N GLY A 798 6.99 34.40 -7.77
CA GLY A 798 8.09 33.93 -6.92
C GLY A 798 7.61 33.06 -5.76
N VAL A 799 6.48 33.43 -5.13
CA VAL A 799 5.85 32.59 -4.09
C VAL A 799 5.38 31.27 -4.68
N ARG A 800 4.68 31.29 -5.83
CA ARG A 800 4.24 30.05 -6.50
C ARG A 800 5.40 29.11 -6.80
N GLN A 801 6.48 29.64 -7.36
CA GLN A 801 7.64 28.82 -7.72
C GLN A 801 8.31 28.21 -6.48
N SER A 802 8.50 29.02 -5.44
CA SER A 802 9.21 28.58 -4.22
C SER A 802 8.37 27.65 -3.35
N MET A 803 7.04 27.82 -3.37
CA MET A 803 6.12 27.12 -2.48
C MET A 803 5.33 25.99 -3.15
N ASN A 804 5.53 25.74 -4.46
CA ASN A 804 4.83 24.67 -5.16
C ASN A 804 5.13 23.31 -4.51
N CYS A 805 4.08 22.64 -4.04
CA CYS A 805 4.14 21.36 -3.33
C CYS A 805 5.07 21.37 -2.11
N SER A 806 5.44 22.53 -1.57
CA SER A 806 6.25 22.67 -0.36
C SER A 806 5.36 22.96 0.85
N THR A 807 5.76 22.48 2.01
CA THR A 807 5.07 22.71 3.30
C THR A 807 5.84 23.65 4.23
N LEU A 808 6.90 24.30 3.75
CA LEU A 808 7.64 25.29 4.52
C LEU A 808 6.74 26.46 4.93
N ALA A 809 6.88 26.96 6.16
CA ALA A 809 6.18 28.17 6.57
C ALA A 809 6.71 29.40 5.82
N LEU A 810 5.83 30.12 5.13
CA LEU A 810 6.15 31.32 4.36
C LEU A 810 6.12 32.55 5.28
N CYS A 811 7.29 33.14 5.52
CA CYS A 811 7.49 34.35 6.30
C CYS A 811 7.57 35.56 5.38
N LEU A 812 6.60 36.48 5.46
CA LEU A 812 6.50 37.68 4.64
C LEU A 812 6.70 38.92 5.50
N ASP A 813 7.76 39.67 5.27
CA ASP A 813 7.95 40.99 5.89
C ASP A 813 7.43 42.10 4.98
N GLU A 814 7.19 43.29 5.53
CA GLU A 814 6.63 44.44 4.81
C GLU A 814 5.32 44.13 4.05
N PHE A 815 4.48 43.25 4.62
CA PHE A 815 3.20 42.82 4.06
C PHE A 815 2.09 43.86 4.28
N GLU A 816 2.23 45.02 3.65
CA GLU A 816 1.38 46.20 3.90
C GLU A 816 0.56 46.64 2.69
N ASP A 817 -0.77 46.74 2.87
CA ASP A 817 -1.66 47.44 1.93
C ASP A 817 -1.96 48.86 2.43
N LYS A 818 -1.30 49.84 1.79
CA LYS A 818 -1.47 51.27 2.09
C LYS A 818 -2.73 51.86 1.45
N GLY A 819 -3.50 51.07 0.68
CA GLY A 819 -4.77 51.48 0.09
C GLY A 819 -4.67 52.34 -1.15
N GLY A 820 -3.45 52.68 -1.56
CA GLY A 820 -3.18 53.29 -2.85
C GLY A 820 -2.93 52.24 -3.92
N ASN A 821 -2.81 52.69 -5.17
CA ASN A 821 -2.35 51.87 -6.29
C ASN A 821 -0.82 51.85 -6.42
N ASP A 822 -0.10 51.93 -5.29
CA ASP A 822 1.35 51.76 -5.31
C ASP A 822 1.74 50.30 -5.53
N ARG A 823 2.95 50.08 -6.04
CA ARG A 823 3.45 48.75 -6.42
C ARG A 823 3.53 47.76 -5.25
N VAL A 824 3.64 48.21 -4.00
CA VAL A 824 3.69 47.33 -2.83
C VAL A 824 2.27 46.85 -2.51
N SER A 825 1.32 47.78 -2.40
CA SER A 825 -0.08 47.47 -2.13
C SER A 825 -0.70 46.55 -3.21
N ILE A 826 -0.33 46.71 -4.49
CA ILE A 826 -0.77 45.80 -5.57
C ILE A 826 -0.22 44.38 -5.38
N ARG A 827 1.10 44.25 -5.08
CA ARG A 827 1.74 42.95 -4.85
C ARG A 827 1.13 42.21 -3.66
N VAL A 828 0.86 42.91 -2.56
CA VAL A 828 0.19 42.35 -1.38
C VAL A 828 -1.20 41.81 -1.75
N ARG A 829 -2.00 42.58 -2.50
CA ARG A 829 -3.34 42.16 -2.96
C ARG A 829 -3.30 40.94 -3.88
N GLU A 830 -2.33 40.83 -4.77
CA GLU A 830 -2.14 39.64 -5.63
C GLU A 830 -1.78 38.38 -4.82
N VAL A 831 -0.91 38.53 -3.81
CA VAL A 831 -0.55 37.42 -2.90
C VAL A 831 -1.74 37.04 -2.03
N LEU A 832 -2.45 38.00 -1.43
CA LEU A 832 -3.68 37.75 -0.67
C LEU A 832 -4.71 36.96 -1.49
N THR A 833 -4.92 37.36 -2.76
CA THR A 833 -5.83 36.66 -3.67
C THR A 833 -5.46 35.19 -3.85
N MET A 834 -4.16 34.88 -3.95
CA MET A 834 -3.66 33.52 -4.02
C MET A 834 -3.81 32.76 -2.69
N LEU A 835 -3.51 33.42 -1.56
CA LEU A 835 -3.62 32.82 -0.22
C LEU A 835 -5.08 32.53 0.20
N ARG A 836 -6.08 33.25 -0.37
CA ARG A 836 -7.51 32.97 -0.11
C ARG A 836 -7.90 31.51 -0.36
N GLY A 837 -7.23 30.85 -1.32
CA GLY A 837 -7.45 29.42 -1.63
C GLY A 837 -7.00 28.45 -0.53
N LEU A 838 -6.07 28.86 0.34
CA LEU A 838 -5.65 28.05 1.50
C LEU A 838 -6.78 27.84 2.51
N ALA A 839 -7.84 28.66 2.44
CA ALA A 839 -9.04 28.49 3.25
C ALA A 839 -9.93 27.30 2.82
N ASN A 840 -9.60 26.58 1.75
CA ASN A 840 -10.31 25.38 1.32
C ASN A 840 -9.37 24.15 1.26
N ASP A 841 -8.45 24.03 2.23
CA ASP A 841 -7.44 22.97 2.39
C ASP A 841 -6.25 23.06 1.41
N VAL A 842 -6.48 23.20 0.12
CA VAL A 842 -5.42 23.34 -0.90
C VAL A 842 -5.76 24.41 -1.93
N ALA A 843 -4.85 25.35 -2.17
CA ALA A 843 -4.98 26.28 -3.28
C ALA A 843 -4.35 25.66 -4.54
N ILE A 844 -5.19 25.31 -5.52
CA ILE A 844 -4.76 24.88 -6.85
C ILE A 844 -4.89 26.07 -7.80
N THR A 845 -3.79 26.45 -8.45
CA THR A 845 -3.79 27.51 -9.46
C THR A 845 -3.32 26.95 -10.80
N ARG A 846 -4.01 27.32 -11.89
CA ARG A 846 -3.73 26.85 -13.26
C ARG A 846 -3.33 28.04 -14.13
N TYR A 847 -2.18 27.97 -14.78
CA TYR A 847 -1.69 29.03 -15.67
C TYR A 847 -1.20 28.47 -17.00
N GLY A 848 -1.40 29.21 -18.09
CA GLY A 848 -0.77 28.91 -19.37
C GLY A 848 0.70 29.33 -19.33
N THR A 849 1.61 28.43 -19.72
CA THR A 849 3.01 28.78 -19.98
C THR A 849 3.17 29.36 -21.37
N ALA A 850 4.30 30.03 -21.65
CA ALA A 850 4.66 30.49 -22.99
C ALA A 850 4.74 29.34 -24.03
N SER A 851 4.88 28.09 -23.57
CA SER A 851 4.85 26.88 -24.39
C SER A 851 3.43 26.33 -24.65
N GLY A 852 2.38 26.99 -24.17
CA GLY A 852 0.98 26.58 -24.36
C GLY A 852 0.52 25.42 -23.47
N GLN A 853 1.35 24.93 -22.54
CA GLN A 853 0.96 23.91 -21.57
C GLN A 853 0.44 24.55 -20.28
N ALA A 854 -0.64 24.00 -19.73
CA ALA A 854 -1.17 24.50 -18.46
C ALA A 854 -0.37 23.92 -17.29
N GLN A 855 0.32 24.77 -16.52
CA GLN A 855 1.01 24.36 -15.30
C GLN A 855 0.05 24.48 -14.11
N LEU A 856 -0.08 23.39 -13.36
CA LEU A 856 -0.81 23.36 -12.09
C LEU A 856 0.18 23.58 -10.95
N THR A 857 -0.16 24.50 -10.03
CA THR A 857 0.60 24.75 -8.81
C THR A 857 -0.28 24.42 -7.61
N ARG A 858 0.24 23.57 -6.71
CA ARG A 858 -0.43 23.15 -5.47
C ARG A 858 0.21 23.86 -4.29
N LEU A 859 -0.57 24.62 -3.53
CA LEU A 859 -0.08 25.41 -2.39
C LEU A 859 -0.81 24.99 -1.11
N ARG A 860 -0.04 24.60 -0.09
CA ARG A 860 -0.52 24.27 1.25
C ARG A 860 0.62 24.43 2.26
N PHE A 861 0.63 25.53 3.00
CA PHE A 861 1.70 25.85 3.95
C PHE A 861 1.25 26.92 4.97
N PRO A 862 1.88 26.98 6.16
CA PRO A 862 1.67 28.08 7.10
C PRO A 862 2.14 29.43 6.54
N VAL A 863 1.49 30.51 6.94
CA VAL A 863 1.88 31.88 6.55
C VAL A 863 2.07 32.75 7.78
N LEU A 864 3.20 33.45 7.83
CA LEU A 864 3.57 34.38 8.90
C LEU A 864 3.90 35.72 8.26
N ALA A 865 2.97 36.66 8.32
CA ALA A 865 3.12 37.97 7.69
C ALA A 865 3.31 39.07 8.74
N ALA A 866 4.07 40.11 8.41
CA ALA A 866 4.23 41.30 9.26
C ALA A 866 4.03 42.59 8.47
N GLY A 867 3.36 43.57 9.09
CA GLY A 867 3.17 44.90 8.51
C GLY A 867 2.73 45.92 9.56
N ILE A 868 2.91 47.22 9.27
CA ILE A 868 2.43 48.30 10.13
C ILE A 868 0.90 48.40 10.06
N PHE A 869 0.34 48.37 8.85
CA PHE A 869 -1.11 48.42 8.62
C PHE A 869 -1.69 47.00 8.57
N GLY A 870 -2.82 46.81 9.26
CA GLY A 870 -3.58 45.56 9.19
C GLY A 870 -4.27 45.35 7.84
N LEU A 871 -4.81 44.14 7.65
CA LEU A 871 -5.60 43.79 6.48
C LEU A 871 -6.89 44.64 6.43
N ARG A 872 -7.32 45.00 5.23
CA ARG A 872 -8.48 45.88 5.01
C ARG A 872 -9.74 45.11 4.65
N ASP A 873 -9.57 44.10 3.79
CA ASP A 873 -10.69 43.30 3.28
C ASP A 873 -11.20 42.38 4.41
N PRO A 874 -12.48 42.46 4.75
CA PRO A 874 -13.14 41.57 5.73
C PRO A 874 -12.95 40.08 5.42
N ALA A 875 -12.92 39.73 4.14
CA ALA A 875 -12.67 38.36 3.70
C ALA A 875 -11.26 37.90 4.11
N ASP A 876 -10.25 38.76 3.98
CA ASP A 876 -8.88 38.44 4.36
C ASP A 876 -8.73 38.44 5.89
N LEU A 877 -9.31 39.42 6.56
CA LEU A 877 -9.30 39.52 8.02
C LEU A 877 -9.88 38.27 8.73
N SER A 878 -10.95 37.66 8.19
CA SER A 878 -11.53 36.41 8.73
C SER A 878 -10.63 35.16 8.59
N ARG A 879 -9.54 35.24 7.80
CA ARG A 879 -8.64 34.13 7.49
C ARG A 879 -7.29 34.20 8.20
N PHE A 880 -7.00 35.31 8.88
CA PHE A 880 -5.73 35.50 9.60
C PHE A 880 -5.97 35.59 11.11
N ILE A 881 -5.05 35.01 11.88
CA ILE A 881 -4.91 35.30 13.30
C ILE A 881 -4.12 36.61 13.42
N LEU A 882 -4.76 37.65 13.94
CA LEU A 882 -4.16 38.98 14.08
C LEU A 882 -3.48 39.11 15.44
N ILE A 883 -2.19 39.48 15.44
CA ILE A 883 -1.40 39.67 16.65
C ILE A 883 -0.87 41.11 16.69
N GLU A 884 -1.28 41.86 17.71
CA GLU A 884 -0.84 43.23 17.93
C GLU A 884 0.41 43.30 18.83
N MET A 885 1.53 43.70 18.25
CA MET A 885 2.77 43.96 18.96
C MET A 885 2.73 45.32 19.68
N HIS A 886 3.36 45.38 20.84
CA HIS A 886 3.46 46.60 21.64
C HIS A 886 4.90 47.12 21.63
N ARG A 887 5.09 48.39 21.26
CA ARG A 887 6.41 49.02 21.31
C ARG A 887 6.77 49.33 22.76
N ASP A 888 7.79 48.67 23.29
CA ASP A 888 8.30 48.88 24.64
C ASP A 888 9.76 49.33 24.57
N LEU A 889 9.99 50.62 24.82
CA LEU A 889 11.32 51.23 24.77
C LEU A 889 12.22 50.81 25.95
N SER A 890 11.66 50.21 27.00
CA SER A 890 12.42 49.74 28.16
C SER A 890 13.13 48.41 27.90
N ARG A 891 12.69 47.66 26.87
CA ARG A 891 13.30 46.39 26.50
C ARG A 891 14.47 46.61 25.56
N ALA A 892 15.55 45.86 25.80
CA ALA A 892 16.70 45.81 24.89
C ALA A 892 16.33 45.08 23.58
N ASN A 893 17.24 45.14 22.61
CA ASN A 893 17.07 44.43 21.34
C ASN A 893 16.83 42.92 21.61
N PRO A 894 15.81 42.29 20.99
CA PRO A 894 15.48 40.88 21.20
C PRO A 894 16.67 39.93 21.04
N GLU A 895 17.54 40.17 20.05
CA GLU A 895 18.73 39.36 19.83
C GLU A 895 19.67 39.40 21.03
N THR A 896 19.97 40.59 21.55
CA THR A 896 20.86 40.78 22.70
C THR A 896 20.27 40.14 23.96
N SER A 897 18.98 40.36 24.23
CA SER A 897 18.31 39.83 25.42
C SER A 897 18.22 38.30 25.41
N ILE A 898 17.87 37.69 24.27
CA ILE A 898 17.76 36.23 24.15
C ILE A 898 19.15 35.58 24.27
N ILE A 899 20.14 36.08 23.52
CA ILE A 899 21.49 35.49 23.56
C ILE A 899 22.13 35.66 24.94
N SER A 900 21.92 36.80 25.62
CA SER A 900 22.44 37.01 26.97
C SER A 900 21.82 36.07 28.02
N LYS A 901 20.56 35.67 27.85
CA LYS A 901 19.84 34.83 28.82
C LYS A 901 20.03 33.34 28.56
N PHE A 902 19.94 32.90 27.31
CA PHE A 902 19.91 31.47 26.96
C PHE A 902 21.22 30.96 26.35
N GLY A 903 22.05 31.85 25.80
CA GLY A 903 23.25 31.48 25.06
C GLY A 903 22.96 30.93 23.66
N GLU A 904 23.92 31.13 22.74
CA GLU A 904 23.77 30.76 21.33
C GLU A 904 23.74 29.24 21.11
N ALA A 905 24.46 28.47 21.94
CA ALA A 905 24.47 27.01 21.89
C ALA A 905 23.08 26.42 22.16
N THR A 906 22.36 26.95 23.15
CA THR A 906 21.00 26.51 23.49
C THR A 906 20.04 26.78 22.33
N ILE A 907 20.13 27.94 21.69
CA ILE A 907 19.30 28.28 20.53
C ILE A 907 19.57 27.34 19.35
N ALA A 908 20.84 27.03 19.08
CA ALA A 908 21.21 26.08 18.03
C ALA A 908 20.72 24.65 18.35
N ASP A 909 20.78 24.24 19.61
CA ASP A 909 20.25 22.96 20.08
C ASP A 909 18.73 22.88 19.90
N ILE A 910 17.96 23.89 20.32
CA ILE A 910 16.52 23.97 20.07
C ILE A 910 16.22 23.86 18.58
N ARG A 911 16.93 24.62 17.74
CA ARG A 911 16.72 24.62 16.28
C ARG A 911 16.88 23.24 15.65
N ASN A 912 17.83 22.46 16.15
CA ASN A 912 18.11 21.11 15.65
C ASN A 912 17.24 20.04 16.30
N GLU A 913 16.71 20.29 17.49
CA GLU A 913 15.96 19.29 18.26
C GLU A 913 14.46 19.41 18.06
N LEU A 914 13.94 20.62 17.92
CA LEU A 914 12.52 20.90 17.82
C LEU A 914 11.87 20.17 16.63
N PRO A 915 12.40 20.19 15.39
CA PRO A 915 11.80 19.44 14.29
C PRO A 915 11.79 17.93 14.55
N ARG A 916 12.89 17.35 15.06
CA ARG A 916 12.99 15.92 15.39
C ARG A 916 11.95 15.52 16.43
N LEU A 917 11.82 16.29 17.49
CA LEU A 917 10.83 16.08 18.55
C LEU A 917 9.42 16.05 17.95
N MET A 918 9.09 17.04 17.13
CA MET A 918 7.75 17.12 16.53
C MET A 918 7.51 16.02 15.49
N TYR A 919 8.52 15.62 14.71
CA TYR A 919 8.40 14.50 13.78
C TYR A 919 8.09 13.18 14.49
N HIS A 920 8.71 12.90 15.63
CA HIS A 920 8.40 11.69 16.41
C HIS A 920 6.97 11.67 16.94
N ASN A 921 6.35 12.83 17.14
CA ASN A 921 5.04 12.98 17.78
C ASN A 921 3.94 13.46 16.82
N ALA A 922 4.16 13.42 15.50
CA ALA A 922 3.20 13.96 14.54
C ALA A 922 1.89 13.16 14.47
N ASN A 923 1.94 11.83 14.69
CA ASN A 923 0.74 10.99 14.79
C ASN A 923 -0.09 11.34 16.02
N LEU A 924 0.55 11.53 17.19
CA LEU A 924 -0.11 11.95 18.42
C LEU A 924 -0.74 13.35 18.26
N LEU A 925 -0.05 14.26 17.59
CA LEU A 925 -0.59 15.57 17.25
C LEU A 925 -1.84 15.46 16.37
N TYR A 926 -1.82 14.59 15.35
CA TYR A 926 -2.95 14.34 14.47
C TYR A 926 -4.15 13.74 15.22
N GLU A 927 -3.91 12.78 16.12
CA GLU A 927 -4.93 12.19 16.99
C GLU A 927 -5.57 13.22 17.91
N GLU A 928 -4.78 14.02 18.62
CA GLU A 928 -5.28 15.08 19.50
C GLU A 928 -6.03 16.17 18.72
N HIS A 929 -5.54 16.56 17.54
CA HIS A 929 -6.24 17.47 16.64
C HIS A 929 -7.66 16.95 16.32
N ASN A 930 -7.79 15.65 16.01
CA ASN A 930 -9.08 15.05 15.68
C ASN A 930 -9.98 14.89 16.90
N ARG A 931 -9.42 14.58 18.08
CA ARG A 931 -10.18 14.58 19.35
C ARG A 931 -10.77 15.95 19.62
N ILE A 932 -9.97 17.02 19.52
CA ILE A 932 -10.42 18.39 19.70
C ILE A 932 -11.50 18.74 18.67
N LYS A 933 -11.29 18.42 17.39
CA LYS A 933 -12.30 18.64 16.32
C LYS A 933 -13.63 17.94 16.65
N ALA A 934 -13.59 16.72 17.18
CA ALA A 934 -14.78 15.97 17.59
C ALA A 934 -15.46 16.60 18.82
N GLU A 935 -14.72 17.07 19.82
CA GLU A 935 -15.24 17.79 21.00
C GLU A 935 -16.05 19.04 20.59
N PHE A 936 -15.56 19.79 19.59
CA PHE A 936 -16.28 20.97 19.07
C PHE A 936 -17.48 20.60 18.18
N SER A 937 -17.44 19.46 17.50
CA SER A 937 -18.53 19.01 16.61
C SER A 937 -19.71 18.41 17.39
N SER A 938 -19.44 17.83 18.56
CA SER A 938 -20.43 17.15 19.42
C SER A 938 -21.20 18.10 20.37
N GLY A 939 -20.94 19.42 20.32
CA GLY A 939 -21.61 20.37 21.20
C GLY A 939 -21.06 20.40 22.62
N GLY A 940 -19.80 19.97 22.84
CA GLY A 940 -19.18 19.90 24.16
C GLY A 940 -19.05 21.25 24.89
N PRO A 941 -18.44 21.28 26.09
CA PRO A 941 -18.36 22.47 26.95
C PRO A 941 -17.62 23.68 26.34
N CYS A 942 -17.04 23.57 25.14
CA CYS A 942 -16.49 24.72 24.40
C CYS A 942 -17.35 25.17 23.21
N ALA A 943 -18.42 24.43 22.86
CA ALA A 943 -19.29 24.77 21.73
C ALA A 943 -20.04 26.08 21.97
N HIS A 944 -20.49 26.33 23.21
CA HIS A 944 -21.24 27.52 23.60
C HIS A 944 -20.38 28.80 23.71
N LEU A 945 -19.06 28.68 23.88
CA LEU A 945 -18.14 29.83 23.89
C LEU A 945 -18.08 30.55 22.55
N LEU A 946 -18.63 29.92 21.49
CA LEU A 946 -18.62 30.41 20.12
C LEU A 946 -20.04 30.60 19.55
N ASP A 947 -21.09 30.42 20.37
CA ASP A 947 -22.46 30.26 19.87
C ASP A 947 -23.37 31.46 20.20
N LYS A 948 -23.55 32.33 19.19
CA LYS A 948 -24.86 32.73 18.60
C LYS A 948 -24.75 33.90 17.61
N ASP A 949 -23.72 34.76 17.73
CA ASP A 949 -23.65 36.01 16.95
C ASP A 949 -22.43 36.14 16.03
N ILE A 950 -21.51 35.16 16.00
CA ILE A 950 -20.22 35.30 15.31
C ILE A 950 -19.86 34.07 14.47
N ASN A 951 -20.03 34.16 13.14
CA ASN A 951 -19.69 33.13 12.14
C ASN A 951 -18.16 32.99 11.93
N LEU A 952 -17.41 32.51 12.94
CA LEU A 952 -15.94 32.36 12.94
C LEU A 952 -15.45 30.91 12.69
N THR A 953 -16.25 30.08 12.01
CA THR A 953 -15.94 28.65 11.76
C THR A 953 -14.52 28.41 11.22
N ARG A 954 -14.04 29.28 10.33
CA ARG A 954 -12.69 29.19 9.73
C ARG A 954 -11.58 29.51 10.72
N THR A 955 -11.77 30.53 11.55
CA THR A 955 -10.82 30.92 12.59
C THR A 955 -10.71 29.82 13.64
N ARG A 956 -11.84 29.23 14.06
CA ARG A 956 -11.91 28.11 15.00
C ARG A 956 -11.07 26.92 14.53
N GLU A 957 -11.22 26.50 13.27
CA GLU A 957 -10.50 25.34 12.72
C GLU A 957 -8.98 25.53 12.70
N MET A 958 -8.46 26.77 12.66
CA MET A 958 -7.02 27.03 12.78
C MET A 958 -6.48 26.80 14.19
N PHE A 959 -7.32 26.88 15.23
CA PHE A 959 -6.91 26.68 16.62
C PHE A 959 -6.76 25.21 17.00
N TYR A 960 -7.40 24.27 16.29
CA TYR A 960 -7.35 22.84 16.66
C TYR A 960 -5.93 22.30 16.71
N GLY A 961 -5.09 22.65 15.73
CA GLY A 961 -3.68 22.26 15.72
C GLY A 961 -2.87 22.88 16.85
N LEU A 962 -3.14 24.14 17.18
CA LEU A 962 -2.47 24.87 18.26
C LEU A 962 -2.86 24.30 19.63
N MET A 963 -4.14 24.02 19.83
CA MET A 963 -4.68 23.39 21.03
C MET A 963 -4.14 21.97 21.21
N ALA A 964 -3.98 21.20 20.13
CA ALA A 964 -3.39 19.87 20.19
C ALA A 964 -1.93 19.92 20.70
N VAL A 965 -1.13 20.88 20.23
CA VAL A 965 0.23 21.11 20.77
C VAL A 965 0.19 21.46 22.26
N MET A 966 -0.72 22.37 22.67
CA MET A 966 -0.87 22.76 24.08
C MET A 966 -1.22 21.57 24.96
N ARG A 967 -2.16 20.73 24.53
CA ARG A 967 -2.58 19.53 25.26
C ARG A 967 -1.45 18.52 25.38
N LEU A 968 -0.69 18.27 24.31
CA LEU A 968 0.52 17.43 24.34
C LEU A 968 1.63 17.99 25.26
N ALA A 969 1.68 19.32 25.42
CA ALA A 969 2.57 19.99 26.38
C ALA A 969 2.03 19.95 27.83
N GLY A 970 0.84 19.41 28.08
CA GLY A 970 0.18 19.40 29.39
C GLY A 970 -0.37 20.77 29.81
N ARG A 971 -0.77 21.60 28.85
CA ARG A 971 -1.43 22.90 29.07
C ARG A 971 -2.93 22.77 28.87
N ASP A 972 -3.70 23.59 29.59
CA ASP A 972 -5.16 23.65 29.44
C ASP A 972 -5.54 24.42 28.17
N ASP A 973 -5.75 23.67 27.09
CA ASP A 973 -6.10 24.19 25.79
C ASP A 973 -7.46 24.91 25.78
N LYS A 974 -8.39 24.50 26.64
CA LYS A 974 -9.74 25.06 26.73
C LYS A 974 -9.73 26.39 27.45
N GLN A 975 -9.02 26.46 28.58
CA GLN A 975 -8.82 27.70 29.33
C GLN A 975 -8.08 28.74 28.48
N PHE A 976 -7.05 28.32 27.74
CA PHE A 976 -6.37 29.18 26.78
C PHE A 976 -7.34 29.77 25.76
N LEU A 977 -8.18 28.93 25.15
CA LEU A 977 -9.13 29.37 24.13
C LEU A 977 -10.12 30.39 24.70
N VAL A 978 -10.68 30.15 25.88
CA VAL A 978 -11.55 31.11 26.59
C VAL A 978 -10.84 32.45 26.78
N LYS A 979 -9.61 32.42 27.32
CA LYS A 979 -8.79 33.61 27.55
C LYS A 979 -8.55 34.38 26.25
N TYR A 980 -8.22 33.67 25.17
CA TYR A 980 -8.04 34.25 23.85
C TYR A 980 -9.30 34.97 23.35
N PHE A 981 -10.47 34.33 23.38
CA PHE A 981 -11.70 34.98 22.92
C PHE A 981 -12.10 36.20 23.76
N VAL A 982 -11.83 36.18 25.06
CA VAL A 982 -12.04 37.33 25.95
C VAL A 982 -11.08 38.48 25.60
N ASP A 983 -9.78 38.19 25.50
CA ASP A 983 -8.73 39.18 25.24
C ASP A 983 -8.85 39.83 23.85
N PHE A 984 -9.43 39.11 22.88
CA PHE A 984 -9.55 39.54 21.48
C PHE A 984 -10.99 39.92 21.09
N ARG A 985 -11.94 39.96 22.03
CA ARG A 985 -13.37 40.22 21.79
C ARG A 985 -13.65 41.40 20.86
N MET A 986 -13.02 42.56 21.10
CA MET A 986 -13.22 43.77 20.28
C MET A 986 -12.72 43.64 18.84
N VAL A 987 -11.73 42.78 18.59
CA VAL A 987 -11.24 42.50 17.23
C VAL A 987 -12.21 41.53 16.55
N LEU A 988 -12.65 40.50 17.26
CA LEU A 988 -13.59 39.49 16.76
C LEU A 988 -14.99 40.05 16.49
N GLU A 989 -15.49 40.96 17.32
CA GLU A 989 -16.74 41.70 17.10
C GLU A 989 -16.68 42.53 15.81
N ARG A 990 -15.54 43.20 15.55
CA ARG A 990 -15.30 43.90 14.27
C ARG A 990 -15.30 42.95 13.08
N LEU A 991 -14.80 41.72 13.22
CA LEU A 991 -14.85 40.72 12.14
C LEU A 991 -16.28 40.21 11.91
N SER A 992 -17.07 40.05 12.98
CA SER A 992 -18.46 39.57 12.92
C SER A 992 -19.40 40.53 12.20
N THR A 993 -19.22 41.85 12.39
CA THR A 993 -20.04 42.89 11.76
C THR A 993 -19.89 42.97 10.24
N VAL A 994 -18.83 42.38 9.69
CA VAL A 994 -18.48 42.59 8.28
C VAL A 994 -18.59 41.31 7.43
N SER A 995 -18.80 40.13 8.04
CA SER A 995 -18.60 38.88 7.31
C SER A 995 -19.81 38.29 6.58
N VAL A 996 -21.07 38.74 6.75
CA VAL A 996 -22.22 38.09 6.05
C VAL A 996 -23.41 38.99 5.70
N SER A 997 -23.56 40.20 6.25
CA SER A 997 -24.86 40.89 6.25
C SER A 997 -25.16 41.82 5.07
N ASN A 998 -24.18 42.21 4.24
CA ASN A 998 -24.39 43.27 3.24
C ASN A 998 -24.21 42.86 1.77
N ASP A 999 -23.86 41.62 1.42
CA ASP A 999 -23.63 41.22 0.02
C ASP A 999 -24.87 41.38 -0.86
N LEU A 1000 -26.05 40.92 -0.40
CA LEU A 1000 -27.29 41.03 -1.17
C LEU A 1000 -27.77 42.48 -1.28
N PHE A 1001 -27.69 43.26 -0.21
CA PHE A 1001 -28.06 44.68 -0.26
C PHE A 1001 -27.09 45.48 -1.11
N ASN A 1002 -25.77 45.25 -0.99
CA ASN A 1002 -24.75 45.89 -1.80
C ASN A 1002 -24.92 45.57 -3.29
N GLU A 1003 -25.29 44.34 -3.63
CA GLU A 1003 -25.60 43.95 -5.01
C GLU A 1003 -26.79 44.76 -5.53
N ILE A 1004 -27.90 44.81 -4.78
CA ILE A 1004 -29.10 45.59 -5.13
C ILE A 1004 -28.76 47.09 -5.26
N TYR A 1005 -28.01 47.62 -4.31
CA TYR A 1005 -27.63 49.03 -4.23
C TYR A 1005 -26.72 49.43 -5.38
N ASN A 1006 -25.84 48.54 -5.85
CA ASN A 1006 -24.94 48.80 -6.97
C ASN A 1006 -25.46 48.28 -8.32
N THR A 1007 -26.66 47.69 -8.38
CA THR A 1007 -27.22 47.18 -9.63
C THR A 1007 -27.57 48.34 -10.58
N PRO A 1008 -27.13 48.29 -11.86
CA PRO A 1008 -27.56 49.23 -12.89
C PRO A 1008 -29.06 49.05 -13.16
N ALA A 1009 -29.87 50.03 -12.76
CA ALA A 1009 -31.32 49.94 -12.84
C ALA A 1009 -31.86 50.76 -14.02
N ILE A 1010 -31.63 52.08 -14.08
CA ILE A 1010 -32.31 52.97 -15.05
C ILE A 1010 -31.41 53.38 -16.22
N ALA A 1011 -31.85 53.10 -17.45
CA ALA A 1011 -31.30 53.71 -18.66
C ALA A 1011 -31.77 55.18 -18.76
N ILE A 1012 -30.85 56.13 -18.61
CA ILE A 1012 -31.09 57.57 -18.85
C ILE A 1012 -30.43 58.00 -20.17
N PRO A 1013 -30.95 59.00 -20.90
CA PRO A 1013 -30.29 59.53 -22.09
C PRO A 1013 -28.87 60.00 -21.74
N SER A 1014 -27.88 59.51 -22.48
CA SER A 1014 -26.48 59.84 -22.25
C SER A 1014 -26.22 61.30 -22.55
N VAL A 1015 -25.47 61.97 -21.68
CA VAL A 1015 -25.11 63.40 -21.83
C VAL A 1015 -23.94 63.58 -22.82
N SER A 1016 -23.17 62.51 -23.07
CA SER A 1016 -21.96 62.56 -23.90
C SER A 1016 -22.19 62.15 -25.36
N VAL A 1017 -23.27 61.41 -25.66
CA VAL A 1017 -23.56 60.91 -27.02
C VAL A 1017 -25.07 60.99 -27.31
N ALA A 1018 -25.46 61.81 -28.30
CA ALA A 1018 -26.85 61.95 -28.71
C ALA A 1018 -27.42 60.62 -29.23
N GLY A 1019 -28.48 60.12 -28.59
CA GLY A 1019 -29.14 58.85 -28.93
C GLY A 1019 -28.66 57.62 -28.15
N ALA A 1020 -27.60 57.73 -27.34
CA ALA A 1020 -27.17 56.65 -26.44
C ALA A 1020 -27.87 56.75 -25.07
N THR A 1021 -27.94 55.64 -24.34
CA THR A 1021 -28.47 55.61 -22.96
C THR A 1021 -27.39 55.11 -21.98
N ASP A 1022 -27.18 55.86 -20.90
CA ASP A 1022 -26.31 55.48 -19.79
C ASP A 1022 -27.12 54.74 -18.72
N MET A 1023 -26.60 53.64 -18.18
CA MET A 1023 -27.24 52.93 -17.08
C MET A 1023 -26.84 53.56 -15.74
N MET A 1024 -27.83 54.03 -14.97
CA MET A 1024 -27.66 54.51 -13.61
C MET A 1024 -27.94 53.40 -12.59
N ASN A 1025 -27.02 53.24 -11.63
CA ASN A 1025 -27.18 52.32 -10.52
C ASN A 1025 -28.17 52.87 -9.48
N VAL A 1026 -28.81 51.96 -8.72
CA VAL A 1026 -29.76 52.31 -7.65
C VAL A 1026 -29.16 53.32 -6.66
N ASN A 1027 -27.91 53.12 -6.25
CA ASN A 1027 -27.16 54.05 -5.42
C ASN A 1027 -27.15 55.48 -5.99
N ARG A 1028 -26.82 55.64 -7.28
CA ARG A 1028 -26.71 56.95 -7.92
C ARG A 1028 -28.08 57.64 -8.03
N ILE A 1029 -29.16 56.88 -8.23
CA ILE A 1029 -30.53 57.41 -8.30
C ILE A 1029 -30.98 57.94 -6.93
N LEU A 1030 -30.68 57.19 -5.87
CA LEU A 1030 -30.98 57.59 -4.50
C LEU A 1030 -30.11 58.79 -4.06
N MET A 1031 -28.83 58.84 -4.47
CA MET A 1031 -27.92 59.95 -4.22
C MET A 1031 -28.34 61.26 -4.89
N ASP A 1032 -28.85 61.20 -6.12
CA ASP A 1032 -29.32 62.38 -6.87
C ASP A 1032 -30.68 62.89 -6.35
N GLY A 1033 -31.25 62.26 -5.31
CA GLY A 1033 -32.57 62.61 -4.77
C GLY A 1033 -33.72 62.24 -5.71
N LYS A 1034 -33.49 61.35 -6.69
CA LYS A 1034 -34.45 60.98 -7.73
C LYS A 1034 -35.10 59.61 -7.48
N GLY A 1035 -35.29 59.25 -6.21
CA GLY A 1035 -35.84 57.95 -5.82
C GLY A 1035 -37.21 57.65 -6.44
N ASP A 1036 -38.02 58.67 -6.73
CA ASP A 1036 -39.31 58.53 -7.41
C ASP A 1036 -39.20 57.91 -8.82
N LEU A 1037 -38.05 58.06 -9.49
CA LEU A 1037 -37.79 57.41 -10.78
C LEU A 1037 -37.75 55.88 -10.66
N MET A 1038 -37.38 55.36 -9.49
CA MET A 1038 -37.43 53.91 -9.22
C MET A 1038 -38.87 53.45 -9.05
N ASN A 1039 -39.71 54.25 -8.40
CA ASN A 1039 -41.12 53.93 -8.16
C ASN A 1039 -41.92 53.88 -9.47
N ALA A 1040 -41.50 54.61 -10.50
CA ALA A 1040 -42.12 54.58 -11.82
C ALA A 1040 -41.76 53.34 -12.68
N LYS A 1041 -40.82 52.49 -12.22
CA LYS A 1041 -40.32 51.33 -12.98
C LYS A 1041 -40.62 50.05 -12.20
N GLY A 1042 -41.45 49.17 -12.77
CA GLY A 1042 -41.92 47.92 -12.14
C GLY A 1042 -40.86 46.82 -11.98
N TRP A 1043 -39.69 47.12 -11.41
CA TRP A 1043 -38.60 46.16 -11.15
C TRP A 1043 -38.64 45.56 -9.75
N GLY A 1044 -39.74 45.75 -9.03
CA GLY A 1044 -39.89 45.26 -7.66
C GLY A 1044 -39.10 46.06 -6.63
N LEU A 1045 -38.72 47.31 -6.92
CA LEU A 1045 -38.17 48.25 -5.94
C LEU A 1045 -39.16 49.39 -5.70
N TYR A 1046 -39.30 49.83 -4.46
CA TYR A 1046 -40.03 51.05 -4.10
C TYR A 1046 -39.28 51.83 -3.03
N TYR A 1047 -38.97 53.09 -3.31
CA TYR A 1047 -38.38 54.03 -2.37
C TYR A 1047 -39.46 54.89 -1.73
N HIS A 1048 -39.58 54.80 -0.40
CA HIS A 1048 -40.49 55.62 0.39
C HIS A 1048 -39.74 56.86 0.92
N ALA A 1049 -40.01 58.03 0.36
CA ALA A 1049 -39.27 59.25 0.64
C ALA A 1049 -39.39 59.72 2.11
N GLU A 1050 -40.59 59.74 2.69
CA GLU A 1050 -40.81 60.24 4.07
C GLU A 1050 -40.12 59.38 5.14
N ARG A 1051 -40.17 58.05 4.96
CA ARG A 1051 -39.56 57.08 5.90
C ARG A 1051 -38.11 56.76 5.56
N GLN A 1052 -37.63 57.17 4.39
CA GLN A 1052 -36.35 56.81 3.80
C GLN A 1052 -36.12 55.29 3.80
N TRP A 1053 -37.14 54.53 3.36
CA TRP A 1053 -37.11 53.08 3.27
C TRP A 1053 -37.02 52.62 1.82
N LEU A 1054 -36.28 51.54 1.58
CA LEU A 1054 -36.26 50.84 0.30
C LEU A 1054 -36.94 49.49 0.44
N LEU A 1055 -38.08 49.33 -0.21
CA LEU A 1055 -38.85 48.09 -0.25
C LEU A 1055 -38.44 47.28 -1.48
N VAL A 1056 -38.24 45.98 -1.29
CA VAL A 1056 -37.85 45.03 -2.35
C VAL A 1056 -38.87 43.90 -2.41
N HIS A 1057 -39.57 43.79 -3.53
CA HIS A 1057 -40.51 42.71 -3.84
C HIS A 1057 -39.80 41.61 -4.62
N TRP A 1058 -39.43 40.52 -3.93
CA TRP A 1058 -38.56 39.48 -4.45
C TRP A 1058 -39.08 38.74 -5.70
N PRO A 1059 -40.38 38.42 -5.84
CA PRO A 1059 -40.90 37.78 -7.04
C PRO A 1059 -40.67 38.60 -8.32
N THR A 1060 -40.60 39.94 -8.21
CA THR A 1060 -40.34 40.84 -9.34
C THR A 1060 -38.86 41.23 -9.42
N ALA A 1061 -38.20 41.47 -8.28
CA ALA A 1061 -36.80 41.89 -8.24
C ALA A 1061 -35.84 40.78 -8.68
N ALA A 1062 -36.10 39.51 -8.33
CA ALA A 1062 -35.21 38.39 -8.68
C ALA A 1062 -35.06 38.18 -10.20
N PRO A 1063 -36.13 38.07 -11.02
CA PRO A 1063 -36.01 37.88 -12.47
C PRO A 1063 -35.68 39.16 -13.25
N CYS A 1064 -35.73 40.34 -12.62
CA CYS A 1064 -35.45 41.61 -13.30
C CYS A 1064 -34.12 42.23 -12.86
N LEU A 1065 -33.98 42.56 -11.58
CA LEU A 1065 -32.83 43.25 -11.02
C LEU A 1065 -31.62 42.31 -10.89
N LEU A 1066 -31.85 41.09 -10.39
CA LEU A 1066 -30.78 40.13 -10.07
C LEU A 1066 -30.51 39.11 -11.20
N ALA A 1067 -31.20 39.21 -12.33
CA ALA A 1067 -31.04 38.28 -13.46
C ALA A 1067 -29.62 38.23 -14.04
N ARG A 1068 -28.82 39.28 -13.82
CA ARG A 1068 -27.43 39.41 -14.29
C ARG A 1068 -26.40 39.28 -13.16
N SER A 1069 -26.84 39.04 -11.92
CA SER A 1069 -25.94 38.85 -10.78
C SER A 1069 -25.25 37.50 -10.87
N ALA A 1070 -23.92 37.47 -10.87
CA ALA A 1070 -23.17 36.20 -10.88
C ALA A 1070 -23.43 35.35 -9.62
N GLN A 1071 -23.86 35.97 -8.51
CA GLN A 1071 -24.04 35.32 -7.21
C GLN A 1071 -25.48 34.91 -6.93
N PHE A 1072 -26.48 35.65 -7.43
CA PHE A 1072 -27.89 35.46 -7.07
C PHE A 1072 -28.81 35.09 -8.24
N GLN A 1073 -28.26 34.80 -9.42
CA GLN A 1073 -29.03 34.36 -10.58
C GLN A 1073 -29.79 33.05 -10.28
N GLY A 1074 -31.11 33.04 -10.56
CA GLY A 1074 -31.96 31.85 -10.35
C GLY A 1074 -32.35 31.57 -8.89
N ALA A 1075 -31.97 32.43 -7.94
CA ALA A 1075 -32.33 32.29 -6.54
C ALA A 1075 -33.85 32.43 -6.32
N THR A 1076 -34.41 31.62 -5.42
CA THR A 1076 -35.85 31.66 -5.13
C THR A 1076 -36.22 32.87 -4.25
N PRO A 1077 -37.43 33.44 -4.39
CA PRO A 1077 -37.86 34.58 -3.57
C PRO A 1077 -37.79 34.33 -2.06
N GLY A 1078 -38.12 33.12 -1.61
CA GLY A 1078 -38.01 32.76 -0.19
C GLY A 1078 -36.57 32.73 0.33
N TYR A 1079 -35.64 32.23 -0.48
CA TYR A 1079 -34.21 32.27 -0.17
C TYR A 1079 -33.71 33.72 -0.10
N LEU A 1080 -34.03 34.55 -1.10
CA LEU A 1080 -33.62 35.96 -1.13
C LEU A 1080 -34.19 36.75 0.05
N LYS A 1081 -35.45 36.49 0.44
CA LYS A 1081 -36.02 37.08 1.65
C LYS A 1081 -35.28 36.66 2.92
N SER A 1082 -34.95 35.37 3.05
CA SER A 1082 -34.19 34.88 4.20
C SER A 1082 -32.78 35.46 4.28
N GLN A 1083 -32.16 35.76 3.13
CA GLN A 1083 -30.86 36.41 3.04
C GLN A 1083 -30.97 37.91 3.36
N ALA A 1084 -32.00 38.58 2.85
CA ALA A 1084 -32.27 39.99 3.13
C ALA A 1084 -32.49 40.26 4.62
N ALA A 1085 -33.12 39.33 5.33
CA ALA A 1085 -33.34 39.41 6.77
C ALA A 1085 -32.06 39.42 7.61
N ARG A 1086 -30.91 39.06 7.02
CA ARG A 1086 -29.59 39.03 7.68
C ARG A 1086 -28.87 40.38 7.62
N SER A 1087 -29.39 41.35 6.89
CA SER A 1087 -28.83 42.69 6.79
C SER A 1087 -29.12 43.51 8.06
N ASP A 1088 -28.13 44.28 8.53
CA ASP A 1088 -28.23 45.12 9.72
C ASP A 1088 -29.17 46.31 9.53
N ILE A 1089 -29.48 46.66 8.28
CA ILE A 1089 -30.44 47.70 7.90
C ILE A 1089 -31.81 47.15 7.51
N HIS A 1090 -32.02 45.83 7.59
CA HIS A 1090 -33.32 45.24 7.33
C HIS A 1090 -34.30 45.49 8.49
N LEU A 1091 -35.54 45.87 8.16
CA LEU A 1091 -36.62 46.03 9.13
C LEU A 1091 -37.38 44.72 9.28
N ALA A 1092 -37.49 44.24 10.52
CA ALA A 1092 -38.23 43.03 10.85
C ALA A 1092 -39.68 43.09 10.35
N ASP A 1093 -40.20 41.98 9.81
CA ASP A 1093 -41.54 41.87 9.23
C ASP A 1093 -42.65 42.44 10.12
N LYS A 1094 -42.57 42.21 11.43
CA LYS A 1094 -43.52 42.74 12.43
C LYS A 1094 -43.55 44.28 12.41
N ASN A 1095 -42.39 44.92 12.38
CA ASN A 1095 -42.27 46.38 12.35
C ASN A 1095 -42.79 46.94 11.02
N VAL A 1096 -42.57 46.24 9.91
CA VAL A 1096 -43.08 46.63 8.59
C VAL A 1096 -44.60 46.57 8.57
N LEU A 1097 -45.20 45.49 9.10
CA LEU A 1097 -46.65 45.32 9.20
C LEU A 1097 -47.30 46.36 10.11
N GLU A 1098 -46.75 46.58 11.31
CA GLU A 1098 -47.25 47.59 12.25
C GLU A 1098 -47.18 49.01 11.69
N SER A 1099 -46.25 49.27 10.77
CA SER A 1099 -46.07 50.57 10.15
C SER A 1099 -47.13 50.93 9.11
N GLY A 1100 -47.95 49.97 8.67
CA GLY A 1100 -48.99 50.15 7.65
C GLY A 1100 -48.47 50.42 6.23
N VAL A 1101 -47.14 50.43 6.01
CA VAL A 1101 -46.53 50.87 4.73
C VAL A 1101 -46.93 49.98 3.54
N LEU A 1102 -47.21 48.70 3.78
CA LEU A 1102 -47.63 47.75 2.74
C LEU A 1102 -49.10 47.95 2.30
N ASP A 1103 -49.88 48.71 3.07
CA ASP A 1103 -51.28 49.00 2.83
C ASP A 1103 -51.50 50.36 2.13
N GLU A 1104 -50.43 51.15 1.98
CA GLU A 1104 -50.48 52.44 1.31
C GLU A 1104 -50.84 52.28 -0.18
N PRO A 1105 -51.83 53.06 -0.70
CA PRO A 1105 -52.28 52.95 -2.09
C PRO A 1105 -51.15 53.14 -3.11
N GLU A 1106 -50.20 54.02 -2.80
CA GLU A 1106 -49.05 54.36 -3.65
C GLU A 1106 -48.07 53.19 -3.76
N VAL A 1107 -47.77 52.50 -2.65
CA VAL A 1107 -46.91 51.32 -2.62
C VAL A 1107 -47.55 50.15 -3.39
N ARG A 1108 -48.85 49.93 -3.18
CA ARG A 1108 -49.61 48.86 -3.88
C ARG A 1108 -49.73 49.12 -5.38
N SER A 1109 -49.83 50.38 -5.79
CA SER A 1109 -49.90 50.75 -7.21
C SER A 1109 -48.62 50.40 -8.00
N VAL A 1110 -47.47 50.38 -7.32
CA VAL A 1110 -46.16 50.11 -7.93
C VAL A 1110 -45.74 48.64 -7.79
N LEU A 1111 -45.90 48.05 -6.60
CA LEU A 1111 -45.43 46.69 -6.31
C LEU A 1111 -46.48 45.60 -6.60
N GLY A 1112 -47.72 45.97 -6.88
CA GLY A 1112 -48.79 45.05 -7.25
C GLY A 1112 -49.35 44.25 -6.06
N THR A 1113 -49.51 42.93 -6.21
CA THR A 1113 -50.05 42.08 -5.14
C THR A 1113 -49.00 41.87 -4.05
N ILE A 1114 -49.17 42.56 -2.93
CA ILE A 1114 -48.22 42.53 -1.81
C ILE A 1114 -48.61 41.43 -0.81
N GLN A 1115 -47.72 40.46 -0.64
CA GLN A 1115 -47.71 39.59 0.54
C GLN A 1115 -46.46 39.91 1.36
N ALA A 1116 -46.61 40.11 2.67
CA ALA A 1116 -45.47 40.39 3.55
C ALA A 1116 -44.37 39.34 3.43
N ALA A 1117 -44.74 38.06 3.22
CA ALA A 1117 -43.83 36.95 2.96
C ALA A 1117 -42.91 37.11 1.72
N HIS A 1118 -43.17 38.07 0.84
CA HIS A 1118 -42.44 38.29 -0.42
C HIS A 1118 -41.73 39.64 -0.48
N ILE A 1119 -41.81 40.45 0.57
CA ILE A 1119 -41.17 41.77 0.63
C ILE A 1119 -40.13 41.81 1.74
N SER A 1120 -39.02 42.48 1.46
CA SER A 1120 -38.06 42.94 2.47
C SER A 1120 -37.97 44.46 2.43
N VAL A 1121 -37.80 45.08 3.60
CA VAL A 1121 -37.68 46.54 3.72
C VAL A 1121 -36.34 46.87 4.35
N TYR A 1122 -35.64 47.84 3.77
CA TYR A 1122 -34.36 48.34 4.25
C TYR A 1122 -34.48 49.79 4.71
N ASP A 1123 -33.98 50.10 5.90
CA ASP A 1123 -33.87 51.46 6.42
C ASP A 1123 -32.57 52.10 5.95
N ILE A 1124 -32.66 52.98 4.95
CA ILE A 1124 -31.48 53.54 4.27
C ILE A 1124 -31.08 54.92 4.79
N ARG A 1125 -31.68 55.40 5.90
CA ARG A 1125 -31.38 56.70 6.52
C ARG A 1125 -29.89 56.94 6.75
N ARG A 1126 -29.18 55.93 7.28
CA ARG A 1126 -27.73 56.03 7.57
C ARG A 1126 -26.88 56.20 6.30
N PHE A 1127 -27.25 55.56 5.19
CA PHE A 1127 -26.51 55.62 3.93
C PHE A 1127 -26.67 56.96 3.20
N LEU A 1128 -27.85 57.57 3.28
CA LEU A 1128 -28.10 58.91 2.74
C LEU A 1128 -27.31 59.98 3.52
N ILE A 1129 -27.15 59.84 4.84
CA ILE A 1129 -26.37 60.77 5.69
C ILE A 1129 -24.86 60.70 5.41
N TYR A 1130 -24.29 59.50 5.26
CA TYR A 1130 -22.86 59.33 4.95
C TYR A 1130 -22.50 59.89 3.56
N SER A 1131 -23.41 59.80 2.60
CA SER A 1131 -23.23 60.28 1.23
C SER A 1131 -23.28 61.82 1.13
N ALA A 1132 -24.12 62.48 1.94
CA ALA A 1132 -24.15 63.94 2.03
C ALA A 1132 -22.84 64.53 2.58
N LYS A 1133 -22.12 63.81 3.46
CA LYS A 1133 -20.79 64.20 3.95
C LYS A 1133 -19.66 63.98 2.92
N ALA A 1134 -19.79 63.00 2.03
CA ALA A 1134 -18.79 62.72 0.99
C ALA A 1134 -18.79 63.74 -0.15
N ASN A 1135 -19.93 64.38 -0.42
CA ASN A 1135 -20.12 65.40 -1.46
C ASN A 1135 -20.02 66.86 -0.95
N ALA A 1136 -19.73 67.09 0.33
CA ALA A 1136 -19.42 68.43 0.82
C ALA A 1136 -18.00 68.84 0.35
N PRO A 1137 -17.81 70.04 -0.24
CA PRO A 1137 -16.47 70.50 -0.58
C PRO A 1137 -15.60 70.59 0.68
N ARG A 1138 -14.44 69.93 0.66
CA ARG A 1138 -13.51 69.89 1.80
C ARG A 1138 -13.00 71.30 2.11
N PRO A 1139 -13.01 71.75 3.38
CA PRO A 1139 -12.46 73.05 3.75
C PRO A 1139 -10.93 72.95 3.75
N GLY A 1140 -10.29 73.59 2.76
CA GLY A 1140 -8.84 73.54 2.59
C GLY A 1140 -8.29 74.26 1.38
N MET A 1141 -8.81 75.45 1.05
CA MET A 1141 -8.08 76.44 0.23
C MET A 1141 -8.48 77.84 0.71
N ALA A 1142 -7.51 78.57 1.25
CA ALA A 1142 -7.71 79.86 1.90
C ALA A 1142 -7.89 81.00 0.88
N LEU A 1143 -8.92 81.84 1.06
CA LEU A 1143 -8.89 83.26 0.70
C LEU A 1143 -9.73 84.07 1.71
N LYS A 1144 -8.99 84.85 2.51
CA LYS A 1144 -9.28 86.06 3.30
C LYS A 1144 -10.73 86.57 3.45
N GLY A 1145 -11.14 86.75 4.72
CA GLY A 1145 -11.59 88.05 5.22
C GLY A 1145 -13.05 88.21 5.70
N ARG A 1146 -13.17 88.47 7.02
CA ARG A 1146 -14.27 89.10 7.81
C ARG A 1146 -15.47 88.26 8.29
N GLU A 1147 -15.48 88.09 9.62
CA GLU A 1147 -16.57 88.22 10.60
C GLU A 1147 -18.01 87.84 10.20
N VAL A 1148 -18.62 86.90 10.93
CA VAL A 1148 -19.57 87.12 12.04
C VAL A 1148 -20.24 85.78 12.39
N SER A 1149 -20.43 85.58 13.70
CA SER A 1149 -21.23 84.57 14.40
C SER A 1149 -22.38 83.90 13.64
N PHE A 1150 -22.54 82.59 13.79
CA PHE A 1150 -23.83 81.92 14.05
C PHE A 1150 -23.55 80.44 14.29
N LEU A 1151 -23.67 79.97 15.53
CA LEU A 1151 -23.99 78.59 15.94
C LEU A 1151 -23.98 78.49 17.48
N ALA A 1152 -24.67 79.42 18.14
CA ALA A 1152 -24.95 79.38 19.58
C ALA A 1152 -26.41 79.02 19.91
N ASP A 1153 -27.30 78.88 18.91
CA ASP A 1153 -28.74 78.75 19.14
C ASP A 1153 -29.41 77.62 18.33
N HIS A 1154 -29.04 76.36 18.59
CA HIS A 1154 -29.92 75.23 18.22
C HIS A 1154 -30.48 74.55 19.49
N PRO A 1155 -31.80 74.58 19.74
CA PRO A 1155 -32.42 74.20 21.02
C PRO A 1155 -32.20 72.75 21.46
N GLU A 1156 -31.97 71.82 20.55
CA GLU A 1156 -31.83 70.38 20.87
C GLU A 1156 -30.49 69.98 21.48
N PHE A 1157 -29.47 70.85 21.42
CA PHE A 1157 -28.15 70.53 21.97
C PHE A 1157 -27.99 70.87 23.46
N LYS A 1158 -28.88 71.71 24.01
CA LYS A 1158 -28.90 72.09 25.43
C LYS A 1158 -29.53 71.02 26.33
N ASP A 1159 -30.42 70.19 25.81
CA ASP A 1159 -31.22 69.27 26.64
C ASP A 1159 -30.51 67.95 26.98
N ARG A 1160 -29.51 67.52 26.18
CA ARG A 1160 -28.74 66.28 26.45
C ARG A 1160 -27.56 66.47 27.43
N ILE A 1161 -27.10 67.69 27.66
CA ILE A 1161 -26.01 67.99 28.61
C ILE A 1161 -26.56 68.21 30.04
N ALA A 1162 -27.85 68.53 30.19
CA ALA A 1162 -28.48 68.77 31.49
C ALA A 1162 -28.82 67.49 32.30
N ARG A 1163 -28.73 66.28 31.72
CA ARG A 1163 -29.13 65.02 32.40
C ARG A 1163 -28.01 64.14 32.95
N ALA A 1164 -26.77 64.60 32.99
CA ALA A 1164 -25.70 63.80 33.58
C ALA A 1164 -24.72 64.65 34.40
N LYS A 1165 -25.11 65.01 35.64
CA LYS A 1165 -24.15 65.18 36.74
C LYS A 1165 -24.79 65.20 38.14
N PHE A 1166 -24.13 64.44 39.03
CA PHE A 1166 -24.11 64.39 40.50
C PHE A 1166 -25.15 63.59 41.30
N ALA A 1167 -24.67 62.54 41.97
CA ALA A 1167 -24.38 62.60 43.41
C ALA A 1167 -23.35 61.51 43.86
N THR A 1168 -22.33 61.95 44.59
CA THR A 1168 -21.43 61.22 45.52
C THR A 1168 -21.74 61.73 46.95
N PRO A 1169 -21.20 61.21 48.08
CA PRO A 1169 -20.52 59.94 48.44
C PRO A 1169 -21.15 59.34 49.75
N PRO A 1170 -20.52 58.46 50.59
CA PRO A 1170 -19.29 58.74 51.38
C PRO A 1170 -18.27 57.57 51.54
N SER A 1171 -17.00 57.92 51.78
CA SER A 1171 -15.99 57.15 52.56
C SER A 1171 -15.99 57.70 54.01
N PRO A 1172 -15.19 57.27 55.03
CA PRO A 1172 -14.00 56.38 55.04
C PRO A 1172 -13.87 55.43 56.27
N SER A 1173 -12.83 54.58 56.36
CA SER A 1173 -11.84 54.63 57.45
C SER A 1173 -10.77 53.52 57.39
N SER A 1174 -9.55 53.95 57.66
CA SER A 1174 -8.28 53.26 57.93
C SER A 1174 -8.27 52.23 59.06
N ALA A 1175 -7.38 51.23 59.00
CA ALA A 1175 -6.39 50.98 60.06
C ALA A 1175 -5.28 50.00 59.61
N VAL A 1176 -4.05 50.45 59.85
CA VAL A 1176 -2.79 49.72 59.87
C VAL A 1176 -2.77 48.79 61.10
N LYS A 1177 -2.19 47.59 60.99
CA LYS A 1177 -1.34 47.01 62.06
C LYS A 1177 -0.43 45.90 61.53
N THR A 1178 0.83 46.08 61.89
CA THR A 1178 2.03 45.24 61.85
C THR A 1178 1.97 44.06 62.82
N GLU A 1179 2.82 43.04 62.57
CA GLU A 1179 3.55 42.11 63.47
C GLU A 1179 3.64 40.75 62.74
N GLU A 1180 4.76 40.31 62.16
CA GLU A 1180 6.09 39.98 62.71
C GLU A 1180 6.11 38.67 63.53
N GLU A 1181 7.13 37.85 63.26
CA GLU A 1181 7.55 36.61 63.97
C GLU A 1181 6.68 35.35 63.74
N GLY A 1182 7.21 34.13 63.60
CA GLY A 1182 8.54 33.54 63.67
C GLY A 1182 8.35 32.05 63.33
N ALA A 1183 9.18 31.48 62.46
CA ALA A 1183 10.27 30.59 62.85
C ALA A 1183 9.81 29.18 63.30
N ASP A 1184 10.20 28.23 62.45
CA ASP A 1184 11.04 27.08 62.79
C ASP A 1184 10.46 25.67 63.01
N ALA A 1185 11.23 24.77 62.39
CA ALA A 1185 11.63 23.44 62.84
C ALA A 1185 10.71 22.23 62.60
N ALA A 1186 11.06 21.54 61.52
CA ALA A 1186 11.70 20.21 61.55
C ALA A 1186 10.87 18.94 61.82
N ARG A 1187 10.82 18.13 60.75
CA ARG A 1187 11.21 16.70 60.66
C ARG A 1187 10.74 15.73 61.76
N THR A 1188 10.06 14.66 61.34
CA THR A 1188 10.44 13.24 61.55
C THR A 1188 9.43 12.31 60.83
N THR A 1189 9.88 11.52 59.83
CA THR A 1189 9.97 10.03 59.83
C THR A 1189 8.64 9.33 60.11
N GLY A 1190 8.00 8.60 59.19
CA GLY A 1190 8.42 7.31 58.61
C GLY A 1190 7.25 6.32 58.86
N THR A 1191 6.57 5.83 57.81
CA THR A 1191 6.61 4.45 57.25
C THR A 1191 5.34 3.63 57.54
N SER A 1192 4.92 2.90 56.50
CA SER A 1192 4.11 1.67 56.41
C SER A 1192 2.59 1.71 56.67
N ASP A 1193 1.80 1.68 55.58
CA ASP A 1193 0.86 0.63 55.09
C ASP A 1193 0.10 -0.28 56.11
N PRO A 1194 -1.01 -0.96 55.74
CA PRO A 1194 -1.92 -0.82 54.57
C PRO A 1194 -3.43 -0.80 54.95
N GLU A 1195 -4.26 -0.56 53.92
CA GLU A 1195 -5.65 -0.99 53.63
C GLU A 1195 -6.37 -2.00 54.58
N PRO A 1196 -7.73 -1.99 54.70
CA PRO A 1196 -8.63 -2.21 53.54
C PRO A 1196 -10.03 -1.56 53.58
N GLY A 1197 -10.72 -1.61 52.44
CA GLY A 1197 -12.16 -1.91 52.45
C GLY A 1197 -13.07 -1.02 51.60
N ASP A 1198 -13.40 -1.56 50.43
CA ASP A 1198 -14.78 -1.71 49.93
C ASP A 1198 -15.39 -0.66 48.98
N ASN A 1199 -15.41 -1.11 47.73
CA ASN A 1199 -16.62 -1.45 46.94
C ASN A 1199 -17.13 -0.45 45.89
N ASP A 1200 -16.94 -0.94 44.66
CA ASP A 1200 -17.95 -1.20 43.63
C ASP A 1200 -18.61 -0.02 42.90
N GLY A 1201 -18.16 0.12 41.64
CA GLY A 1201 -19.05 -0.09 40.49
C GLY A 1201 -19.61 1.16 39.82
N PHE A 1202 -19.11 1.49 38.62
CA PHE A 1202 -19.77 1.18 37.34
C PHE A 1202 -19.10 1.93 36.17
N ASP A 1203 -18.99 1.22 35.05
CA ASP A 1203 -18.62 1.68 33.69
C ASP A 1203 -19.40 2.92 33.23
N TYR A 1204 -18.70 3.90 32.65
CA TYR A 1204 -18.54 4.08 31.18
C TYR A 1204 -17.49 5.13 30.85
#